data_AF-A0A415G8X0-F1
#
_entry.id   AF-A0A415G8X0-F1
#
_cell.length_a   1.000
_cell.length_b   1.000
_cell.length_c   1.000
_cell.angle_alpha   90.00
_cell.angle_beta   90.00
_cell.angle_gamma   90.00
#
_symmetry.space_group_name_H-M   'P 1'
#
loop_
_entity.id
_entity.type
_entity.pdbx_description
1 polymer ?
#
loop_
_entity_poly.entity_id
_entity_poly.type
_entity_poly.pdbx_seq_one_letter_code
_entity_poly.pdbx_strand_id
1 'polypeptide(L)'
;MKKIIEKYLLSIIICFLFIAAVPVAVSAQENTNTSTKNVFKELYMIRKNGPYGGELIWRCTPIDEENNIYVQNEVLSETVGVSGDAYSGGTFWYYGFSGTLSSDTAYISEMRQWENGKKITKESINTELAYCLPENTTYGTFSLNKGESLSKYPQYIREEGNVFHTEDSFPVFRAQVFDVIVCDKNEETHCTIITEVTDRNNEDYDDWTDTSMKGVRDHIDLYDGSDKQTKKIDKFSDKLTWSTGKRIFGLKNYKLEDRDVIEVPSDIHSIRMSYDNNYPEQENTNTYALSPDLPDITSVNDYSERQMIYYNYHFYRNKSKMVCINGGEWYQVHQTEKSPELKLRKGINIIFLSGTSPDQAKKVRDRDVNGTSYIYILYWDGDEDYKITKSSDASLKKIECYQAAYNMGEGKGLFANIPVNEKTNADGKTYKEISMKADEPYIWINAVPADSGASVWVDNSSELLGGYFKHLSSAQDYFDVKVTSADGKQTDTERIYIKWSAGGTDLKNLEVISGGTMEEKYTPITREYYVKMKESSGKIKFSYETMNGTTVRIYEDRQLKDTITQSGKYELEAEKGVREIQWEVTSQNGKSVSYSAYFVGEKEEGISSETKQRASDMIKKMEKNGYVKYLTQQEGADYWKTFGAAALGEKYLNGMLGYNVLKKNFSQSTDYSAVILELVMSGENPYDYLGVNYVKKLQEFNNSGDFGMYSANIWALSALQAAGAPVPKETVEIVKKQALSETFDLDMRGWALYATSLYKDTFTDKEYAKLIQSVKDIQIQKTTDMNGIDVTGVFENFYYTNRNIMSHACMVTGLTAIGIDTGKNEWKGRNGADPVSVLEKYQLSTGGWFYSPENPSQGGWNKDAVIAVGDLYNGSNVYTRYYLTPSRYKKLLDKAEKLLAGTITEGTKREALQKAYEEAEKYADENNVTSEHGDAYYALQEAMYAVDESVKPGVFLGTAKEREQVNAVIKAIDSISSYSYKDKTKLDSIKKQYDVLKEKRLFHYVTNADVLDKAHQYVNGIDTFLEKTEKIGKVNLTKTAKIERARKAYDFLNEQQKKEDAVQKAFQILSKAETKLKDAKTADNVVQAIKALGEIVTLDSEEDIESVRAAYESLTDSQKTFVTNIDKLKEQEDGLKKLQQQEENKEAAHKVSDLIDKIGRVTANSADDLRQARTAYDALENDEAKRMVSNYIQLEDGEKIYANLSMRISYMMS
;
A
#
# COMPACT_ATOMS: atom_id res chain seq x y z
N MET A 1 50.31 29.29 87.75
CA MET A 1 51.76 29.54 87.82
C MET A 1 52.60 28.48 88.58
N LYS A 2 52.03 27.34 89.04
CA LYS A 2 52.83 26.20 89.58
C LYS A 2 52.58 24.84 88.87
N LYS A 3 51.83 24.85 87.75
CA LYS A 3 51.77 23.77 86.72
C LYS A 3 52.37 24.19 85.36
N ILE A 4 53.12 25.31 85.34
CA ILE A 4 54.05 25.72 84.27
C ILE A 4 55.44 25.05 84.46
N ILE A 5 55.62 24.20 85.48
CA ILE A 5 56.93 23.60 85.83
C ILE A 5 56.84 22.05 85.85
N GLU A 6 56.04 21.51 84.94
CA GLU A 6 56.34 20.27 84.19
C GLU A 6 56.31 20.68 82.71
N LYS A 7 57.14 21.62 82.29
CA LYS A 7 58.59 21.40 82.15
C LYS A 7 58.79 20.15 81.28
N TYR A 8 59.00 20.33 79.99
CA TYR A 8 60.32 20.75 79.52
C TYR A 8 61.48 19.94 80.15
N LEU A 9 61.24 18.66 80.41
CA LEU A 9 62.22 17.60 80.26
C LEU A 9 61.55 16.58 79.33
N LEU A 10 61.53 16.75 78.01
CA LEU A 10 62.62 16.22 77.20
C LEU A 10 62.56 16.75 75.74
N SER A 11 62.64 18.06 75.56
CA SER A 11 63.46 18.54 74.43
C SER A 11 64.91 18.44 74.92
N ILE A 12 65.83 18.04 74.04
CA ILE A 12 67.28 17.87 74.29
C ILE A 12 67.65 16.47 74.79
N ILE A 13 67.56 15.48 73.90
CA ILE A 13 68.75 14.87 73.26
C ILE A 13 68.33 14.67 71.79
N ILE A 14 68.57 15.65 70.92
CA ILE A 14 69.83 15.83 70.17
C ILE A 14 69.94 14.73 69.12
N CYS A 15 69.51 15.08 67.90
CA CYS A 15 70.43 15.38 66.81
C CYS A 15 71.24 14.16 66.39
N PHE A 16 70.80 13.53 65.31
CA PHE A 16 71.59 13.39 64.09
C PHE A 16 70.60 13.19 62.93
N LEU A 17 70.54 14.17 62.01
CA LEU A 17 70.83 14.00 60.56
C LEU A 17 69.57 13.71 59.73
N PHE A 18 69.06 14.62 58.87
CA PHE A 18 69.59 15.29 57.66
C PHE A 18 68.90 14.71 56.40
N ILE A 19 68.39 15.59 55.52
CA ILE A 19 68.10 15.43 54.06
C ILE A 19 66.76 14.71 53.74
N ALA A 20 65.71 15.33 53.18
CA ALA A 20 65.52 16.04 51.89
C ALA A 20 65.30 15.14 50.65
N ALA A 21 64.18 15.39 49.95
CA ALA A 21 63.92 15.29 48.51
C ALA A 21 63.95 13.93 47.75
N VAL A 22 62.76 13.50 47.30
CA VAL A 22 62.31 13.05 45.93
C VAL A 22 63.44 12.89 44.87
N PRO A 23 63.55 11.80 44.04
CA PRO A 23 62.56 11.44 42.99
C PRO A 23 62.44 9.96 42.51
N VAL A 24 61.30 9.67 41.86
CA VAL A 24 61.07 8.88 40.62
C VAL A 24 61.70 7.46 40.44
N ALA A 25 60.80 6.51 40.14
CA ALA A 25 60.90 5.34 39.24
C ALA A 25 61.59 4.02 39.70
N VAL A 26 60.79 2.93 39.55
CA VAL A 26 61.15 1.56 39.09
C VAL A 26 61.91 0.71 40.14
N SER A 27 61.62 -0.56 40.42
CA SER A 27 61.02 -1.65 39.64
C SER A 27 60.25 -2.65 40.50
N ALA A 28 59.36 -3.38 39.82
CA ALA A 28 58.84 -4.71 40.12
C ALA A 28 59.61 -5.56 41.14
N GLN A 29 58.84 -6.25 41.99
CA GLN A 29 59.05 -7.69 42.12
C GLN A 29 57.73 -8.41 42.36
N GLU A 30 57.53 -9.41 41.50
CA GLU A 30 56.46 -10.38 41.46
C GLU A 30 56.18 -10.98 42.84
N ASN A 31 54.90 -11.15 43.16
CA ASN A 31 54.47 -12.30 43.93
C ASN A 31 53.32 -12.96 43.15
N THR A 32 53.71 -13.98 42.40
CA THR A 32 52.86 -14.95 41.73
C THR A 32 52.15 -15.82 42.78
N ASN A 33 50.92 -16.23 42.44
CA ASN A 33 49.99 -17.11 43.20
C ASN A 33 49.07 -16.47 44.26
N THR A 34 48.06 -15.74 43.78
CA THR A 34 46.65 -16.00 44.12
C THR A 34 45.79 -15.56 42.93
N SER A 35 45.02 -16.47 42.35
CA SER A 35 44.11 -16.20 41.23
C SER A 35 43.03 -15.20 41.65
N THR A 36 43.16 -13.93 41.27
CA THR A 36 42.04 -12.98 41.34
C THR A 36 41.00 -13.39 40.31
N LYS A 37 39.87 -13.93 40.78
CA LYS A 37 38.73 -14.45 40.00
C LYS A 37 37.84 -13.38 39.36
N ASN A 38 38.23 -12.11 39.37
CA ASN A 38 37.42 -11.04 38.78
C ASN A 38 37.35 -11.21 37.25
N VAL A 39 36.14 -11.42 36.75
CA VAL A 39 35.85 -11.63 35.32
C VAL A 39 36.05 -10.36 34.50
N PHE A 40 35.79 -9.18 35.07
CA PHE A 40 35.97 -7.88 34.42
C PHE A 40 37.13 -7.10 35.06
N LYS A 41 38.05 -6.57 34.24
CA LYS A 41 39.05 -5.57 34.65
C LYS A 41 38.39 -4.20 34.86
N GLU A 42 37.50 -3.82 33.95
CA GLU A 42 36.67 -2.62 34.03
C GLU A 42 35.27 -2.93 33.48
N LEU A 43 34.23 -2.38 34.10
CA LEU A 43 32.85 -2.56 33.70
C LEU A 43 32.08 -1.25 33.85
N TYR A 44 31.29 -0.92 32.83
CA TYR A 44 30.53 0.30 32.71
C TYR A 44 29.11 0.00 32.22
N MET A 45 28.16 0.83 32.65
CA MET A 45 26.77 0.82 32.19
C MET A 45 26.49 2.10 31.42
N ILE A 46 25.76 2.00 30.31
CA ILE A 46 25.46 3.08 29.37
C ILE A 46 23.93 3.21 29.24
N ARG A 47 23.41 4.44 29.25
CA ARG A 47 22.00 4.77 28.98
C ARG A 47 21.90 5.81 27.86
N LYS A 48 21.13 5.53 26.80
CA LYS A 48 20.88 6.44 25.67
C LYS A 48 19.40 6.86 25.54
N ASN A 49 19.18 8.09 25.09
CA ASN A 49 17.86 8.70 24.91
C ASN A 49 17.45 8.75 23.44
N GLY A 50 16.64 7.79 22.98
CA GLY A 50 15.85 7.86 21.75
C GLY A 50 16.50 8.48 20.49
N PRO A 51 15.68 9.01 19.56
CA PRO A 51 16.17 9.74 18.38
C PRO A 51 16.77 11.13 18.68
N TYR A 52 16.84 11.54 19.96
CA TYR A 52 17.21 12.90 20.38
C TYR A 52 18.59 13.03 21.05
N GLY A 53 19.36 11.93 21.13
CA GLY A 53 20.83 11.99 21.22
C GLY A 53 21.48 12.29 22.58
N GLY A 54 20.81 12.03 23.71
CA GLY A 54 21.44 12.11 25.05
C GLY A 54 22.04 10.78 25.53
N GLU A 55 23.18 10.81 26.23
CA GLU A 55 23.89 9.61 26.73
C GLU A 55 24.44 9.81 28.16
N LEU A 56 24.26 8.80 29.03
CA LEU A 56 24.73 8.72 30.42
C LEU A 56 25.56 7.44 30.62
N ILE A 57 26.71 7.53 31.30
CA ILE A 57 27.62 6.39 31.53
C ILE A 57 27.98 6.28 33.00
N TRP A 58 27.89 5.08 33.59
CA TRP A 58 28.29 4.75 34.96
C TRP A 58 29.39 3.69 35.00
N ARG A 59 30.22 3.70 36.05
CA ARG A 59 31.13 2.61 36.41
C ARG A 59 30.44 1.60 37.31
N CYS A 60 30.62 0.31 37.03
CA CYS A 60 30.23 -0.80 37.90
C CYS A 60 31.44 -1.32 38.68
N THR A 61 31.29 -1.54 39.99
CA THR A 61 32.37 -1.97 40.90
C THR A 61 32.03 -3.32 41.52
N PRO A 62 32.96 -4.30 41.60
CA PRO A 62 32.71 -5.56 42.29
C PRO A 62 32.51 -5.35 43.80
N ILE A 63 31.50 -6.00 44.37
CA ILE A 63 31.19 -6.01 45.82
C ILE A 63 31.33 -7.41 46.44
N ASP A 64 31.35 -8.46 45.62
CA ASP A 64 31.70 -9.84 46.00
C ASP A 64 32.47 -10.46 44.84
N GLU A 65 33.80 -10.48 44.95
CA GLU A 65 34.70 -10.97 43.91
C GLU A 65 34.68 -12.50 43.79
N GLU A 66 34.32 -13.22 44.86
CA GLU A 66 34.23 -14.68 44.85
C GLU A 66 32.99 -15.15 44.07
N ASN A 67 31.90 -14.39 44.16
CA ASN A 67 30.62 -14.67 43.50
C ASN A 67 30.33 -13.76 42.29
N ASN A 68 31.30 -12.96 41.84
CA ASN A 68 31.21 -12.05 40.69
C ASN A 68 30.01 -11.08 40.75
N ILE A 69 29.78 -10.44 41.89
CA ILE A 69 28.68 -9.48 42.07
C ILE A 69 29.23 -8.06 41.94
N TYR A 70 28.61 -7.25 41.08
CA TYR A 70 28.97 -5.88 40.75
C TYR A 70 27.80 -4.93 41.07
N VAL A 71 28.12 -3.70 41.44
CA VAL A 71 27.15 -2.63 41.72
C VAL A 71 27.48 -1.39 40.89
N GLN A 72 26.46 -0.73 40.35
CA GLN A 72 26.57 0.60 39.75
C GLN A 72 27.02 1.62 40.80
N ASN A 73 28.08 2.38 40.51
CA ASN A 73 28.77 3.23 41.50
C ASN A 73 28.91 4.70 41.05
N GLU A 74 29.71 5.00 40.02
CA GLU A 74 30.13 6.39 39.69
C GLU A 74 29.63 6.84 38.31
N VAL A 75 29.01 8.02 38.18
CA VAL A 75 28.68 8.63 36.87
C VAL A 75 29.95 9.20 36.22
N LEU A 76 30.27 8.78 35.01
CA LEU A 76 31.48 9.18 34.28
C LEU A 76 31.23 10.25 33.20
N SER A 77 30.05 10.29 32.57
CA SER A 77 29.71 11.31 31.55
C SER A 77 28.20 11.49 31.37
N GLU A 78 27.77 12.72 31.04
CA GLU A 78 26.39 13.08 30.71
C GLU A 78 26.36 14.01 29.49
N THR A 79 25.60 13.65 28.45
CA THR A 79 25.38 14.48 27.25
C THR A 79 23.89 14.83 27.15
N VAL A 80 23.57 16.13 27.15
CA VAL A 80 22.18 16.62 27.13
C VAL A 80 21.71 16.82 25.69
N GLY A 81 20.68 16.08 25.26
CA GLY A 81 20.04 16.25 23.95
C GLY A 81 19.18 17.52 23.89
N VAL A 82 18.99 18.07 22.68
CA VAL A 82 18.28 19.35 22.45
C VAL A 82 16.81 19.24 22.88
N SER A 83 16.37 20.13 23.77
CA SER A 83 15.00 20.23 24.27
C SER A 83 14.04 20.63 23.14
N GLY A 84 13.22 19.69 22.67
CA GLY A 84 12.06 19.95 21.82
C GLY A 84 10.86 19.22 22.39
N ASP A 85 9.75 19.95 22.59
CA ASP A 85 8.52 19.55 23.26
C ASP A 85 8.06 18.11 22.92
N ALA A 86 8.19 17.21 23.89
CA ALA A 86 7.65 15.86 23.84
C ALA A 86 7.14 15.45 25.23
N TYR A 87 5.99 16.00 25.62
CA TYR A 87 5.24 15.56 26.81
C TYR A 87 4.02 14.69 26.47
N SER A 88 3.90 14.20 25.22
CA SER A 88 2.71 13.44 24.78
C SER A 88 2.99 12.16 23.98
N GLY A 89 4.22 11.63 24.02
CA GLY A 89 4.54 10.30 23.50
C GLY A 89 5.73 9.73 24.26
N GLY A 90 5.61 8.52 24.81
CA GLY A 90 6.59 7.92 25.70
C GLY A 90 8.02 8.00 25.15
N THR A 91 8.91 8.69 25.86
CA THR A 91 10.35 8.72 25.57
C THR A 91 11.00 7.36 25.85
N PHE A 92 11.52 6.71 24.81
CA PHE A 92 12.21 5.42 24.88
C PHE A 92 13.68 5.59 25.34
N TRP A 93 14.09 4.86 26.39
CA TRP A 93 15.47 4.83 26.90
C TRP A 93 16.11 3.46 26.60
N TYR A 94 17.37 3.45 26.15
CA TYR A 94 18.15 2.23 25.87
C TYR A 94 19.25 2.03 26.92
N TYR A 95 19.45 0.80 27.42
CA TYR A 95 20.53 0.44 28.36
C TYR A 95 21.51 -0.55 27.71
N GLY A 96 22.81 -0.44 28.02
CA GLY A 96 23.86 -1.37 27.59
C GLY A 96 25.04 -1.42 28.57
N PHE A 97 25.89 -2.43 28.44
CA PHE A 97 27.11 -2.58 29.24
C PHE A 97 28.34 -2.54 28.33
N SER A 98 29.44 -1.95 28.83
CA SER A 98 30.74 -1.90 28.15
C SER A 98 31.83 -2.17 29.17
N GLY A 99 32.88 -2.90 28.81
CA GLY A 99 33.94 -3.25 29.77
C GLY A 99 35.13 -3.91 29.11
N THR A 100 36.12 -4.25 29.93
CA THR A 100 37.29 -5.05 29.51
C THR A 100 37.31 -6.32 30.35
N LEU A 101 37.33 -7.48 29.68
CA LEU A 101 37.41 -8.77 30.35
C LEU A 101 38.82 -9.05 30.84
N SER A 102 38.93 -9.84 31.90
CA SER A 102 40.21 -10.22 32.48
C SER A 102 41.00 -11.26 31.68
N SER A 103 40.41 -11.80 30.61
CA SER A 103 41.00 -12.84 29.76
C SER A 103 40.76 -12.57 28.28
N ASP A 104 41.77 -12.80 27.44
CA ASP A 104 41.75 -12.64 25.99
C ASP A 104 40.79 -13.59 25.26
N THR A 105 40.43 -14.71 25.89
CA THR A 105 39.56 -15.74 25.31
C THR A 105 38.14 -15.68 25.88
N ALA A 106 37.89 -14.77 26.83
CA ALA A 106 36.58 -14.60 27.45
C ALA A 106 35.63 -13.79 26.57
N TYR A 107 34.36 -14.16 26.54
CA TYR A 107 33.29 -13.41 25.89
C TYR A 107 32.00 -13.48 26.69
N ILE A 108 31.15 -12.45 26.60
CA ILE A 108 29.81 -12.49 27.19
C ILE A 108 28.95 -13.36 26.29
N SER A 109 28.52 -14.53 26.79
CA SER A 109 27.66 -15.45 26.06
C SER A 109 26.19 -15.08 26.21
N GLU A 110 25.82 -14.53 27.36
CA GLU A 110 24.44 -14.20 27.66
C GLU A 110 24.33 -13.06 28.67
N MET A 111 23.25 -12.31 28.57
CA MET A 111 22.87 -11.34 29.59
C MET A 111 21.37 -11.49 29.85
N ARG A 112 21.05 -11.66 31.13
CA ARG A 112 19.70 -11.86 31.63
C ARG A 112 19.36 -10.74 32.59
N GLN A 113 18.13 -10.25 32.56
CA GLN A 113 17.60 -9.41 33.63
C GLN A 113 16.78 -10.27 34.59
N TRP A 114 16.87 -9.95 35.88
CA TRP A 114 15.97 -10.50 36.87
C TRP A 114 14.64 -9.77 36.79
N GLU A 115 13.63 -10.45 36.23
CA GLU A 115 12.25 -9.99 36.14
C GLU A 115 11.36 -10.99 36.88
N ASN A 116 10.44 -10.51 37.73
CA ASN A 116 9.53 -11.38 38.49
C ASN A 116 10.24 -12.44 39.35
N GLY A 117 11.43 -12.14 39.90
CA GLY A 117 12.17 -13.14 40.67
C GLY A 117 12.41 -14.45 39.89
N LYS A 118 12.41 -14.44 38.55
CA LYS A 118 12.86 -15.56 37.72
C LYS A 118 13.89 -15.03 36.72
N LYS A 119 14.85 -15.85 36.35
CA LYS A 119 15.78 -15.50 35.26
C LYS A 119 15.00 -15.55 33.95
N ILE A 120 14.82 -14.43 33.26
CA ILE A 120 14.21 -14.44 31.93
C ILE A 120 15.32 -14.57 30.89
N THR A 121 15.33 -15.69 30.19
CA THR A 121 16.03 -15.86 28.91
C THR A 121 15.15 -15.21 27.83
N LYS A 122 15.58 -14.11 27.21
CA LYS A 122 14.96 -13.68 25.95
C LYS A 122 15.62 -14.50 24.83
N GLU A 123 14.89 -15.48 24.30
CA GLU A 123 15.30 -16.17 23.07
C GLU A 123 15.48 -15.12 21.96
N SER A 124 16.61 -15.22 21.24
CA SER A 124 17.12 -14.32 20.19
C SER A 124 17.81 -13.02 20.65
N ILE A 125 18.82 -13.16 21.50
CA ILE A 125 19.97 -12.24 21.46
C ILE A 125 20.97 -12.81 20.43
N ASN A 126 20.87 -12.34 19.17
CA ASN A 126 21.86 -12.58 18.12
C ASN A 126 23.27 -12.22 18.62
N THR A 127 24.24 -13.09 18.32
CA THR A 127 25.62 -13.17 18.83
C THR A 127 26.58 -12.04 18.40
N GLU A 128 26.16 -10.77 18.34
CA GLU A 128 27.01 -9.68 17.82
C GLU A 128 27.21 -8.48 18.78
N LEU A 129 26.88 -8.57 20.07
CA LEU A 129 26.43 -7.37 20.78
C LEU A 129 26.86 -7.11 22.23
N ALA A 130 28.07 -7.52 22.61
CA ALA A 130 28.77 -6.95 23.75
C ALA A 130 30.22 -6.66 23.37
N TYR A 131 30.61 -5.38 23.30
CA TYR A 131 32.01 -5.02 23.03
C TYR A 131 32.83 -5.12 24.33
N CYS A 132 33.61 -6.20 24.44
CA CYS A 132 34.77 -6.27 25.34
C CYS A 132 36.01 -6.49 24.48
N LEU A 133 37.00 -5.59 24.57
CA LEU A 133 38.26 -5.72 23.83
C LEU A 133 39.19 -6.74 24.52
N PRO A 134 40.01 -7.51 23.79
CA PRO A 134 41.06 -8.36 24.39
C PRO A 134 42.10 -7.54 25.18
N GLU A 135 42.77 -8.19 26.16
CA GLU A 135 43.68 -7.68 27.22
C GLU A 135 44.72 -6.64 26.78
N ASN A 136 45.03 -6.54 25.48
CA ASN A 136 46.07 -5.65 24.96
C ASN A 136 45.56 -4.41 24.22
N THR A 137 44.27 -4.12 24.29
CA THR A 137 43.74 -2.82 23.86
C THR A 137 43.40 -1.99 25.08
N THR A 138 44.38 -1.26 25.64
CA THR A 138 44.05 -0.10 26.47
C THR A 138 43.11 0.78 25.65
N TYR A 139 41.95 1.15 26.18
CA TYR A 139 41.17 2.28 25.68
C TYR A 139 42.14 3.47 25.68
N GLY A 140 42.75 3.75 24.52
CA GLY A 140 43.84 4.70 24.41
C GLY A 140 43.29 6.07 24.75
N THR A 141 43.51 6.52 25.99
CA THR A 141 43.26 7.88 26.49
C THR A 141 42.13 8.60 25.75
N PHE A 142 40.88 8.27 26.06
CA PHE A 142 39.79 9.23 25.82
C PHE A 142 39.96 10.37 26.84
N SER A 143 40.90 11.26 26.58
CA SER A 143 40.80 12.63 27.07
C SER A 143 39.71 13.31 26.25
N LEU A 144 38.44 13.07 26.58
CA LEU A 144 37.37 13.95 26.13
C LEU A 144 37.60 15.30 26.81
N ASN A 145 38.31 16.19 26.12
CA ASN A 145 38.15 17.61 26.40
C ASN A 145 36.65 17.92 26.25
N LYS A 146 36.08 18.63 27.23
CA LYS A 146 34.66 19.06 27.22
C LYS A 146 34.22 19.49 25.82
N GLY A 147 33.34 18.71 25.18
CA GLY A 147 32.58 19.16 24.01
C GLY A 147 32.83 18.49 22.66
N GLU A 148 33.55 17.36 22.55
CA GLU A 148 33.58 16.59 21.28
C GLU A 148 32.62 15.39 21.28
N SER A 149 31.80 15.29 20.21
CA SER A 149 30.86 14.19 19.93
C SER A 149 31.57 13.02 19.21
N LEU A 150 31.18 11.79 19.55
CA LEU A 150 31.63 10.52 18.94
C LEU A 150 31.34 10.39 17.42
N SER A 151 30.66 11.36 16.81
CA SER A 151 30.31 11.39 15.37
C SER A 151 31.50 11.44 14.40
N LYS A 152 32.75 11.60 14.87
CA LYS A 152 33.96 11.69 14.04
C LYS A 152 34.67 10.37 13.72
N TYR A 153 34.11 9.21 14.06
CA TYR A 153 34.68 7.89 13.72
C TYR A 153 33.75 7.09 12.80
N PRO A 154 33.71 7.36 11.48
CA PRO A 154 32.68 6.84 10.58
C PRO A 154 33.02 5.47 9.96
N GLN A 155 34.22 4.91 10.22
CA GLN A 155 34.71 3.73 9.50
C GLN A 155 34.46 2.38 10.20
N TYR A 156 33.80 2.37 11.36
CA TYR A 156 33.42 1.13 12.05
C TYR A 156 31.90 0.97 12.22
N ILE A 157 31.11 1.84 11.60
CA ILE A 157 29.64 1.83 11.71
C ILE A 157 29.05 2.07 10.33
N ARG A 158 29.12 1.08 9.43
CA ARG A 158 28.13 0.88 8.36
C ARG A 158 28.36 -0.45 7.63
N GLU A 159 27.22 -1.02 7.25
CA GLU A 159 26.99 -2.29 6.54
C GLU A 159 27.00 -3.51 7.46
N GLU A 160 25.78 -3.91 7.86
CA GLU A 160 25.42 -5.18 8.50
C GLU A 160 26.18 -5.52 9.80
N GLY A 161 25.64 -5.07 10.94
CA GLY A 161 26.14 -5.49 12.26
C GLY A 161 25.28 -4.95 13.39
N ASN A 162 24.72 -5.87 14.18
CA ASN A 162 23.61 -5.65 15.10
C ASN A 162 23.91 -4.60 16.21
N VAL A 163 22.90 -3.77 16.55
CA VAL A 163 22.73 -3.08 17.85
C VAL A 163 21.45 -3.61 18.48
N PHE A 164 21.44 -4.01 19.76
CA PHE A 164 20.21 -4.50 20.39
C PHE A 164 19.22 -3.36 20.53
N HIS A 165 18.15 -3.46 19.75
CA HIS A 165 16.90 -2.76 19.97
C HIS A 165 15.92 -3.76 20.58
N THR A 166 15.46 -3.50 21.80
CA THR A 166 14.21 -4.09 22.28
C THR A 166 13.10 -3.07 22.04
N GLU A 167 12.04 -3.45 21.32
CA GLU A 167 10.89 -2.58 21.02
C GLU A 167 10.08 -2.17 22.27
N ASP A 168 10.31 -2.83 23.40
CA ASP A 168 9.65 -2.51 24.66
C ASP A 168 10.52 -1.56 25.49
N SER A 169 10.02 -0.33 25.63
CA SER A 169 10.45 0.69 26.58
C SER A 169 10.75 0.12 27.97
N PHE A 170 11.96 0.33 28.49
CA PHE A 170 12.25 0.13 29.92
C PHE A 170 11.62 1.30 30.72
N PRO A 171 10.58 1.09 31.55
CA PRO A 171 10.04 2.15 32.39
C PRO A 171 11.09 2.63 33.41
N VAL A 172 11.01 3.92 33.75
CA VAL A 172 11.91 4.57 34.70
C VAL A 172 11.45 4.22 36.13
N PHE A 173 12.40 3.84 37.01
CA PHE A 173 12.36 3.70 38.49
C PHE A 173 12.13 2.30 39.12
N ARG A 174 13.25 1.66 39.54
CA ARG A 174 13.59 0.97 40.83
C ARG A 174 14.82 0.07 40.61
N ALA A 175 15.56 -0.32 41.67
CA ALA A 175 16.81 -1.08 41.59
C ALA A 175 16.64 -2.36 40.75
N GLN A 176 17.47 -2.56 39.70
CA GLN A 176 17.42 -3.74 38.84
C GLN A 176 18.62 -4.66 39.10
N VAL A 177 18.45 -5.95 38.80
CA VAL A 177 19.51 -6.95 38.93
C VAL A 177 19.67 -7.65 37.58
N PHE A 178 20.89 -7.73 37.07
CA PHE A 178 21.27 -8.41 35.83
C PHE A 178 22.17 -9.61 36.15
N ASP A 179 22.05 -10.69 35.41
CA ASP A 179 22.93 -11.86 35.43
C ASP A 179 23.62 -11.94 34.06
N VAL A 180 24.93 -11.68 34.03
CA VAL A 180 25.77 -11.67 32.84
C VAL A 180 26.63 -12.91 32.85
N ILE A 181 26.47 -13.76 31.85
CA ILE A 181 27.24 -14.99 31.68
C ILE A 181 28.45 -14.69 30.81
N VAL A 182 29.62 -14.94 31.36
CA VAL A 182 30.89 -14.82 30.66
C VAL A 182 31.47 -16.21 30.47
N CYS A 183 31.68 -16.59 29.22
CA CYS A 183 32.32 -17.84 28.86
C CYS A 183 33.80 -17.59 28.59
N ASP A 184 34.67 -18.40 29.18
CA ASP A 184 36.10 -18.42 28.88
C ASP A 184 36.60 -19.86 28.83
N LYS A 185 37.28 -20.26 27.75
CA LYS A 185 37.85 -21.62 27.57
C LYS A 185 36.87 -22.78 27.90
N ASN A 186 35.59 -22.62 27.57
CA ASN A 186 34.48 -23.54 27.85
C ASN A 186 34.01 -23.62 29.32
N GLU A 187 34.41 -22.67 30.18
CA GLU A 187 33.85 -22.48 31.51
C GLU A 187 32.92 -21.25 31.51
N GLU A 188 31.71 -21.42 32.06
CA GLU A 188 30.73 -20.33 32.20
C GLU A 188 30.84 -19.71 33.60
N THR A 189 31.02 -18.39 33.65
CA THR A 189 31.03 -17.61 34.89
C THR A 189 29.85 -16.65 34.92
N HIS A 190 28.98 -16.79 35.93
CA HIS A 190 27.85 -15.91 36.15
C HIS A 190 28.26 -14.68 36.96
N CYS A 191 27.95 -13.50 36.44
CA CYS A 191 28.22 -12.21 37.07
C CYS A 191 26.90 -11.51 37.39
N THR A 192 26.64 -11.14 38.64
CA THR A 192 25.42 -10.42 39.01
C THR A 192 25.69 -8.92 39.04
N ILE A 193 24.99 -8.10 38.26
CA ILE A 193 25.12 -6.64 38.27
C ILE A 193 23.87 -6.00 38.86
N ILE A 194 24.03 -5.20 39.92
CA ILE A 194 22.93 -4.49 40.58
C ILE A 194 23.00 -3.01 40.18
N THR A 195 21.91 -2.48 39.63
CA THR A 195 21.80 -1.07 39.24
C THR A 195 21.17 -0.22 40.33
N GLU A 196 21.55 1.05 40.33
CA GLU A 196 21.18 2.01 41.36
C GLU A 196 19.97 2.87 40.98
N VAL A 197 19.28 3.33 42.03
CA VAL A 197 18.08 4.16 42.01
C VAL A 197 18.51 5.62 42.00
N THR A 198 18.40 6.33 40.87
CA THR A 198 18.28 7.78 40.95
C THR A 198 16.89 8.11 41.46
N ASP A 199 16.81 8.64 42.68
CA ASP A 199 15.65 9.37 43.18
C ASP A 199 15.51 10.66 42.34
N ARG A 200 14.77 10.60 41.22
CA ARG A 200 14.41 11.85 40.52
C ARG A 200 13.28 12.49 41.30
N ASN A 201 13.65 13.55 42.02
CA ASN A 201 12.77 14.52 42.66
C ASN A 201 11.81 13.96 43.71
N ASN A 202 12.37 13.62 44.87
CA ASN A 202 11.62 13.55 46.12
C ASN A 202 11.11 14.94 46.59
N GLU A 203 11.54 16.05 45.97
CA GLU A 203 11.05 17.39 46.34
C GLU A 203 9.56 17.64 45.97
N ASP A 204 8.99 16.92 44.99
CA ASP A 204 7.57 17.05 44.62
C ASP A 204 6.68 15.92 45.21
N TYR A 205 7.28 14.93 45.87
CA TYR A 205 6.57 13.78 46.47
C TYR A 205 6.63 13.75 48.01
N ASP A 206 7.24 14.76 48.63
CA ASP A 206 7.34 14.92 50.09
C ASP A 206 5.97 15.14 50.79
N ASP A 207 4.91 15.49 50.05
CA ASP A 207 3.57 15.67 50.64
C ASP A 207 2.84 14.35 50.96
N TRP A 208 3.28 13.20 50.41
CA TRP A 208 2.62 11.90 50.65
C TRP A 208 3.37 10.99 51.63
N THR A 209 4.65 11.22 51.90
CA THR A 209 5.51 10.27 52.63
C THR A 209 5.70 10.57 54.12
N ASP A 210 5.35 11.75 54.66
CA ASP A 210 5.58 12.01 56.10
C ASP A 210 4.44 11.54 57.05
N THR A 211 3.24 11.21 56.55
CA THR A 211 2.14 10.69 57.43
C THR A 211 1.58 9.32 57.06
N SER A 212 1.81 8.81 55.84
CA SER A 212 1.16 7.59 55.35
C SER A 212 1.92 6.27 55.59
N MET A 213 3.19 6.34 56.03
CA MET A 213 4.05 5.15 56.14
C MET A 213 4.48 4.77 57.56
N LYS A 214 4.05 5.51 58.60
CA LYS A 214 4.38 5.23 60.01
C LYS A 214 3.69 3.95 60.57
N GLY A 215 2.78 3.33 59.82
CA GLY A 215 1.94 2.21 60.26
C GLY A 215 2.37 0.79 59.82
N VAL A 216 3.24 0.63 58.81
CA VAL A 216 3.63 -0.69 58.27
C VAL A 216 5.05 -1.07 58.70
N ARG A 217 5.26 -2.27 59.23
CA ARG A 217 6.58 -2.79 59.64
C ARG A 217 6.84 -4.16 59.04
N ASP A 218 7.97 -4.32 58.35
CA ASP A 218 8.45 -5.62 57.87
C ASP A 218 9.33 -6.31 58.91
N HIS A 219 9.24 -7.63 58.95
CA HIS A 219 9.91 -8.50 59.89
C HIS A 219 10.58 -9.66 59.18
N ILE A 220 11.90 -9.81 59.37
CA ILE A 220 12.65 -10.99 58.93
C ILE A 220 12.92 -11.83 60.17
N ASP A 221 12.26 -12.97 60.24
CA ASP A 221 12.47 -13.97 61.29
C ASP A 221 13.54 -14.95 60.82
N LEU A 222 14.60 -15.13 61.62
CA LEU A 222 15.70 -16.06 61.35
C LEU A 222 15.46 -17.39 62.05
N TYR A 223 15.80 -18.49 61.39
CA TYR A 223 15.56 -19.86 61.85
C TYR A 223 16.79 -20.74 61.70
N ASP A 224 17.07 -21.54 62.74
CA ASP A 224 18.16 -22.54 62.79
C ASP A 224 17.75 -23.90 62.20
N GLY A 225 16.66 -23.94 61.43
CA GLY A 225 16.09 -25.17 60.90
C GLY A 225 15.18 -25.93 61.86
N SER A 226 14.98 -25.44 63.10
CA SER A 226 13.84 -25.80 63.94
C SER A 226 12.69 -24.81 63.74
N ASP A 227 11.43 -25.19 63.99
CA ASP A 227 10.28 -24.25 63.95
C ASP A 227 10.38 -23.12 65.00
N LYS A 228 11.43 -23.12 65.83
CA LYS A 228 11.68 -22.07 66.81
C LYS A 228 12.40 -20.90 66.15
N GLN A 229 11.74 -19.76 66.19
CA GLN A 229 12.36 -18.49 65.84
C GLN A 229 13.54 -18.20 66.78
N THR A 230 14.74 -18.00 66.22
CA THR A 230 15.96 -17.73 66.99
C THR A 230 16.24 -16.24 67.12
N LYS A 231 15.91 -15.44 66.09
CA LYS A 231 16.05 -13.98 66.10
C LYS A 231 15.02 -13.31 65.20
N LYS A 232 14.62 -12.09 65.55
CA LYS A 232 13.76 -11.21 64.74
C LYS A 232 14.54 -9.97 64.32
N ILE A 233 14.43 -9.59 63.05
CA ILE A 233 14.94 -8.32 62.53
C ILE A 233 13.74 -7.45 62.17
N ASP A 234 13.56 -6.36 62.93
CA ASP A 234 12.52 -5.35 62.69
C ASP A 234 13.13 -4.12 62.00
N LYS A 235 12.51 -3.54 60.96
CA LYS A 235 12.95 -2.23 60.44
C LYS A 235 11.81 -1.32 59.98
N PHE A 236 11.70 -0.15 60.64
CA PHE A 236 11.61 1.23 60.11
C PHE A 236 11.61 2.25 61.29
N SER A 237 12.78 2.80 61.62
CA SER A 237 12.96 4.19 62.10
C SER A 237 14.36 4.67 61.69
N ASP A 238 14.49 5.96 61.34
CA ASP A 238 15.48 6.48 60.40
C ASP A 238 16.94 6.57 60.87
N LYS A 239 17.33 5.93 61.98
CA LYS A 239 18.72 6.02 62.47
C LYS A 239 19.15 4.76 63.22
N LEU A 240 20.12 4.05 62.65
CA LEU A 240 21.03 3.20 63.40
C LEU A 240 22.43 3.32 62.79
N THR A 241 23.32 3.95 63.55
CA THR A 241 24.76 3.65 63.59
C THR A 241 24.96 2.24 64.13
N TRP A 242 26.02 1.49 63.77
CA TRP A 242 27.13 1.10 64.66
C TRP A 242 28.11 0.14 63.95
N SER A 243 29.38 0.34 64.28
CA SER A 243 30.64 -0.27 63.84
C SER A 243 30.75 -1.79 63.92
N THR A 244 31.26 -2.45 62.87
CA THR A 244 32.66 -2.95 62.73
C THR A 244 32.88 -3.75 61.43
N GLY A 245 33.66 -3.18 60.48
CA GLY A 245 34.72 -3.88 59.76
C GLY A 245 34.43 -5.04 58.80
N LYS A 246 33.72 -4.80 57.68
CA LYS A 246 33.93 -5.30 56.30
C LYS A 246 32.82 -4.70 55.40
N ARG A 247 33.18 -4.16 54.21
CA ARG A 247 32.41 -3.10 53.49
C ARG A 247 31.34 -3.61 52.51
N ILE A 248 30.17 -2.96 52.48
CA ILE A 248 29.28 -2.70 51.32
C ILE A 248 28.80 -1.23 51.43
N PHE A 249 28.34 -0.58 50.34
CA PHE A 249 28.11 0.87 50.25
C PHE A 249 26.62 1.28 50.13
N GLY A 250 26.30 2.55 50.39
CA GLY A 250 25.04 3.25 50.06
C GLY A 250 25.23 4.77 49.88
N LEU A 251 24.35 5.45 49.15
CA LEU A 251 24.57 6.85 48.74
C LEU A 251 24.41 7.92 49.84
N LYS A 252 25.20 8.99 49.69
CA LYS A 252 24.95 10.35 50.18
C LYS A 252 25.36 11.36 49.09
N ASN A 253 24.45 12.24 48.67
CA ASN A 253 24.68 13.27 47.63
C ASN A 253 25.22 12.71 46.30
N TYR A 254 24.60 11.65 45.77
CA TYR A 254 24.98 11.02 44.50
C TYR A 254 26.42 10.43 44.50
N LYS A 255 27.01 10.19 45.68
CA LYS A 255 28.26 9.44 45.87
C LYS A 255 28.06 8.30 46.88
N LEU A 256 28.63 7.13 46.60
CA LEU A 256 28.64 5.97 47.50
C LEU A 256 29.43 6.29 48.80
N GLU A 257 28.83 6.04 49.96
CA GLU A 257 29.47 5.99 51.29
C GLU A 257 29.24 4.60 51.94
N ASP A 258 30.06 4.12 52.87
CA ASP A 258 29.92 2.76 53.48
C ASP A 258 28.55 2.56 54.21
N ARG A 259 27.87 1.41 54.06
CA ARG A 259 26.66 1.00 54.83
C ARG A 259 26.71 -0.47 55.33
N ASP A 260 26.03 -0.74 56.45
CA ASP A 260 26.14 -1.99 57.23
C ASP A 260 25.46 -3.22 56.59
N VAL A 261 26.17 -4.35 56.55
CA VAL A 261 25.66 -5.70 56.22
C VAL A 261 25.08 -6.34 57.48
N ILE A 262 23.90 -6.98 57.39
CA ILE A 262 23.43 -7.87 58.46
C ILE A 262 24.05 -9.25 58.22
N GLU A 263 25.13 -9.55 58.94
CA GLU A 263 25.68 -10.90 59.00
C GLU A 263 24.74 -11.79 59.80
N VAL A 264 24.27 -12.85 59.15
CA VAL A 264 23.43 -13.86 59.79
C VAL A 264 24.33 -14.98 60.35
N PRO A 265 24.15 -15.39 61.62
CA PRO A 265 24.92 -16.48 62.21
C PRO A 265 24.88 -17.76 61.36
N SER A 266 25.99 -18.50 61.33
CA SER A 266 26.16 -19.68 60.48
C SER A 266 25.20 -20.84 60.80
N ASP A 267 24.62 -20.85 62.00
CA ASP A 267 23.63 -21.81 62.47
C ASP A 267 22.19 -21.49 62.03
N ILE A 268 21.95 -20.32 61.41
CA ILE A 268 20.66 -19.98 60.79
C ILE A 268 20.64 -20.53 59.37
N HIS A 269 19.66 -21.34 59.00
CA HIS A 269 19.60 -21.95 57.66
C HIS A 269 18.50 -21.36 56.77
N SER A 270 17.54 -20.63 57.36
CA SER A 270 16.37 -20.12 56.65
C SER A 270 15.78 -18.88 57.32
N ILE A 271 14.88 -18.23 56.61
CA ILE A 271 14.13 -17.07 57.09
C ILE A 271 12.63 -17.24 56.84
N ARG A 272 11.81 -16.51 57.59
CA ARG A 272 10.42 -16.25 57.21
C ARG A 272 10.15 -14.76 57.28
N MET A 273 9.33 -14.29 56.35
CA MET A 273 8.96 -12.88 56.23
C MET A 273 7.56 -12.70 56.77
N SER A 274 7.39 -11.73 57.67
CA SER A 274 6.09 -11.27 58.14
C SER A 274 6.05 -9.76 58.12
N TYR A 275 4.87 -9.17 58.27
CA TYR A 275 4.74 -7.74 58.44
C TYR A 275 3.49 -7.40 59.23
N ASP A 276 3.58 -6.27 59.93
CA ASP A 276 2.49 -5.65 60.65
C ASP A 276 1.99 -4.44 59.85
N ASN A 277 0.68 -4.32 59.69
CA ASN A 277 0.05 -3.14 59.13
C ASN A 277 -0.93 -2.55 60.17
N ASN A 278 -0.45 -1.60 60.97
CA ASN A 278 -1.19 -0.97 62.06
C ASN A 278 -2.12 0.15 61.58
N TYR A 279 -2.40 0.25 60.28
CA TYR A 279 -3.48 1.10 59.82
C TYR A 279 -4.82 0.61 60.39
N PRO A 280 -5.60 1.48 61.06
CA PRO A 280 -6.87 1.08 61.62
C PRO A 280 -7.80 0.58 60.51
N GLU A 281 -8.35 -0.62 60.69
CA GLU A 281 -9.56 -0.99 59.97
C GLU A 281 -10.63 0.02 60.37
N GLN A 282 -11.21 0.76 59.43
CA GLN A 282 -12.36 1.59 59.76
C GLN A 282 -13.51 0.66 60.16
N GLU A 283 -13.69 0.48 61.46
CA GLU A 283 -14.80 -0.26 62.04
C GLU A 283 -16.12 0.36 61.59
N ASN A 284 -16.94 -0.42 60.89
CA ASN A 284 -18.38 -0.26 60.77
C ASN A 284 -18.90 1.17 60.58
N THR A 285 -18.71 1.73 59.38
CA THR A 285 -19.77 2.57 58.84
C THR A 285 -20.03 2.22 57.37
N ASN A 286 -21.30 1.97 57.05
CA ASN A 286 -21.86 1.84 55.71
C ASN A 286 -21.76 3.18 54.91
N THR A 287 -20.71 3.97 55.09
CA THR A 287 -20.61 5.35 54.57
C THR A 287 -19.22 5.74 54.05
N TYR A 288 -18.25 4.82 53.95
CA TYR A 288 -16.99 5.04 53.20
C TYR A 288 -16.67 3.91 52.21
N ALA A 289 -17.68 3.17 51.74
CA ALA A 289 -17.63 2.74 50.34
C ALA A 289 -17.79 4.04 49.55
N LEU A 290 -16.70 4.58 48.99
CA LEU A 290 -16.62 5.81 48.17
C LEU A 290 -17.80 6.76 48.40
N SER A 291 -17.62 7.82 49.21
CA SER A 291 -18.59 8.91 49.28
C SER A 291 -19.13 9.20 47.86
N PRO A 292 -20.45 9.29 47.65
CA PRO A 292 -21.02 9.77 46.38
C PRO A 292 -20.47 11.15 45.97
N ASP A 293 -19.80 11.85 46.90
CA ASP A 293 -19.20 13.17 46.72
C ASP A 293 -17.67 13.14 46.49
N LEU A 294 -17.05 11.98 46.24
CA LEU A 294 -15.75 11.99 45.55
C LEU A 294 -16.01 12.46 44.12
N PRO A 295 -15.36 13.55 43.65
CA PRO A 295 -15.58 14.06 42.31
C PRO A 295 -15.32 12.93 41.31
N ASP A 296 -16.32 12.73 40.48
CA ASP A 296 -16.42 11.79 39.38
C ASP A 296 -15.05 11.32 38.88
N ILE A 297 -14.69 10.07 39.19
CA ILE A 297 -13.42 9.46 38.75
C ILE A 297 -13.34 9.41 37.22
N THR A 298 -14.47 9.62 36.51
CA THR A 298 -14.49 9.79 35.06
C THR A 298 -13.82 11.07 34.57
N SER A 299 -13.58 12.06 35.44
CA SER A 299 -12.90 13.32 35.11
C SER A 299 -11.36 13.23 35.07
N VAL A 300 -10.78 12.14 35.60
CA VAL A 300 -9.33 11.89 35.51
C VAL A 300 -9.06 11.21 34.17
N ASN A 301 -8.67 11.96 33.14
CA ASN A 301 -8.52 11.44 31.77
C ASN A 301 -7.42 10.38 31.59
N ASP A 302 -6.52 10.24 32.57
CA ASP A 302 -5.43 9.27 32.49
C ASP A 302 -5.83 7.91 33.11
N TYR A 303 -5.93 6.90 32.25
CA TYR A 303 -6.21 5.51 32.62
C TYR A 303 -5.18 4.94 33.60
N SER A 304 -3.93 5.43 33.56
CA SER A 304 -2.86 4.97 34.44
C SER A 304 -3.03 5.47 35.88
N GLU A 305 -3.40 6.73 36.07
CA GLU A 305 -3.64 7.33 37.40
C GLU A 305 -4.83 6.70 38.13
N ARG A 306 -5.93 6.42 37.41
CA ARG A 306 -7.09 5.69 37.98
C ARG A 306 -6.68 4.32 38.50
N GLN A 307 -5.80 3.62 37.76
CA GLN A 307 -5.28 2.34 38.18
C GLN A 307 -4.37 2.46 39.41
N MET A 308 -3.51 3.48 39.48
CA MET A 308 -2.57 3.67 40.60
C MET A 308 -3.27 3.92 41.93
N ILE A 309 -4.28 4.80 41.96
CA ILE A 309 -5.06 5.09 43.18
C ILE A 309 -5.81 3.82 43.63
N TYR A 310 -6.29 3.04 42.66
CA TYR A 310 -7.06 1.82 42.89
C TYR A 310 -6.23 0.66 43.46
N TYR A 311 -5.02 0.43 42.93
CA TYR A 311 -4.13 -0.64 43.39
C TYR A 311 -3.56 -0.37 44.78
N ASN A 312 -3.18 0.88 45.07
CA ASN A 312 -2.69 1.27 46.39
C ASN A 312 -3.79 1.12 47.45
N TYR A 313 -5.02 1.56 47.17
CA TYR A 313 -6.13 1.52 48.12
C TYR A 313 -6.52 0.09 48.56
N HIS A 314 -6.58 -0.86 47.64
CA HIS A 314 -6.92 -2.26 47.97
C HIS A 314 -5.76 -3.03 48.62
N PHE A 315 -4.51 -2.71 48.32
CA PHE A 315 -3.35 -3.29 49.03
C PHE A 315 -3.36 -2.93 50.52
N TYR A 316 -3.66 -1.69 50.88
CA TYR A 316 -3.80 -1.26 52.27
C TYR A 316 -5.01 -1.91 52.99
N ARG A 317 -6.02 -2.36 52.25
CA ARG A 317 -7.22 -3.03 52.79
C ARG A 317 -7.10 -4.55 52.87
N ASN A 318 -6.49 -5.20 51.89
CA ASN A 318 -6.25 -6.66 51.87
C ASN A 318 -5.13 -7.07 52.81
N LYS A 319 -4.30 -6.10 53.24
CA LYS A 319 -3.24 -6.31 54.22
C LYS A 319 -2.44 -7.55 53.83
N SER A 320 -1.90 -7.62 52.59
CA SER A 320 -1.10 -8.75 52.01
C SER A 320 0.15 -8.25 51.26
N LYS A 321 1.34 -8.85 51.41
CA LYS A 321 2.58 -8.56 50.64
C LYS A 321 3.05 -9.77 49.82
N MET A 322 3.80 -9.53 48.74
CA MET A 322 4.48 -10.59 47.99
C MET A 322 5.95 -10.68 48.42
N VAL A 323 6.46 -11.90 48.63
CA VAL A 323 7.86 -12.16 48.97
C VAL A 323 8.49 -13.23 48.07
N CYS A 324 9.76 -13.02 47.72
CA CYS A 324 10.62 -13.97 47.01
C CYS A 324 12.05 -13.85 47.55
N ILE A 325 12.81 -14.95 47.60
CA ILE A 325 14.25 -14.92 47.91
C ILE A 325 15.04 -15.51 46.74
N ASN A 326 16.18 -14.91 46.38
CA ASN A 326 17.14 -15.39 45.39
C ASN A 326 16.51 -15.78 44.04
N GLY A 327 15.36 -15.18 43.69
CA GLY A 327 14.67 -15.51 42.45
C GLY A 327 13.96 -16.87 42.52
N GLY A 328 13.49 -17.25 43.70
CA GLY A 328 12.59 -18.37 43.92
C GLY A 328 11.13 -18.02 43.63
N GLU A 329 10.22 -18.91 44.04
CA GLU A 329 8.78 -18.68 43.88
C GLU A 329 8.30 -17.48 44.71
N TRP A 330 7.29 -16.79 44.18
CA TRP A 330 6.62 -15.69 44.89
C TRP A 330 5.53 -16.22 45.80
N TYR A 331 5.57 -15.80 47.07
CA TYR A 331 4.58 -16.14 48.07
C TYR A 331 3.80 -14.90 48.49
N GLN A 332 2.47 -15.02 48.52
CA GLN A 332 1.61 -14.00 49.13
C GLN A 332 1.58 -14.26 50.64
N VAL A 333 1.86 -13.21 51.41
CA VAL A 333 1.86 -13.23 52.88
C VAL A 333 0.78 -12.26 53.33
N HIS A 334 -0.21 -12.70 54.10
CA HIS A 334 -1.21 -11.79 54.67
C HIS A 334 -0.75 -11.25 56.03
N GLN A 335 -1.39 -10.18 56.52
CA GLN A 335 -1.04 -9.55 57.79
C GLN A 335 -1.28 -10.54 58.90
N THR A 336 -0.39 -10.56 59.89
CA THR A 336 -0.30 -11.56 60.98
C THR A 336 0.16 -12.95 60.54
N GLU A 337 0.49 -13.15 59.26
CA GLU A 337 1.03 -14.40 58.74
C GLU A 337 2.54 -14.29 58.50
N LYS A 338 3.18 -15.45 58.38
CA LYS A 338 4.57 -15.57 57.96
C LYS A 338 4.59 -16.21 56.59
N SER A 339 5.56 -15.85 55.77
CA SER A 339 5.87 -16.57 54.54
C SER A 339 6.19 -18.03 54.84
N PRO A 340 6.21 -18.88 53.80
CA PRO A 340 6.88 -20.16 53.90
C PRO A 340 8.34 -19.98 54.32
N GLU A 341 8.94 -21.06 54.76
CA GLU A 341 10.37 -21.07 55.05
C GLU A 341 11.17 -20.81 53.76
N LEU A 342 12.01 -19.78 53.79
CA LEU A 342 12.84 -19.31 52.68
C LEU A 342 14.29 -19.66 52.99
N LYS A 343 14.86 -20.63 52.26
CA LYS A 343 16.22 -21.14 52.51
C LYS A 343 17.28 -20.09 52.14
N LEU A 344 18.28 -19.93 53.00
CA LEU A 344 19.48 -19.14 52.72
C LEU A 344 20.48 -19.96 51.89
N ARG A 345 21.20 -19.29 50.99
CA ARG A 345 22.38 -19.82 50.27
C ARG A 345 23.64 -19.16 50.76
N LYS A 346 24.77 -19.84 50.72
CA LYS A 346 26.05 -19.29 51.15
C LYS A 346 26.39 -18.05 50.30
N GLY A 347 26.91 -17.01 50.94
CA GLY A 347 27.15 -15.69 50.34
C GLY A 347 25.94 -14.77 50.41
N ILE A 348 25.76 -13.95 49.37
CA ILE A 348 24.70 -12.93 49.33
C ILE A 348 23.33 -13.54 48.95
N ASN A 349 22.34 -13.29 49.79
CA ASN A 349 20.93 -13.58 49.60
C ASN A 349 20.15 -12.28 49.29
N ILE A 350 19.34 -12.30 48.24
CA ILE A 350 18.54 -11.17 47.78
C ILE A 350 17.07 -11.47 48.04
N ILE A 351 16.42 -10.71 48.92
CA ILE A 351 15.01 -10.89 49.27
C ILE A 351 14.20 -9.75 48.66
N PHE A 352 13.25 -10.10 47.79
CA PHE A 352 12.33 -9.18 47.15
C PHE A 352 11.03 -9.13 47.95
N LEU A 353 10.62 -7.91 48.34
CA LEU A 353 9.29 -7.63 48.86
C LEU A 353 8.56 -6.69 47.90
N SER A 354 7.34 -7.05 47.49
CA SER A 354 6.49 -6.21 46.65
C SER A 354 5.17 -5.88 47.33
N GLY A 355 4.82 -4.59 47.29
CA GLY A 355 3.50 -4.08 47.70
C GLY A 355 2.41 -4.21 46.63
N THR A 356 2.61 -5.05 45.62
CA THR A 356 1.69 -5.20 44.46
C THR A 356 0.85 -6.47 44.59
N SER A 357 -0.25 -6.59 43.84
CA SER A 357 -1.03 -7.83 43.82
C SER A 357 -0.22 -9.00 43.23
N PRO A 358 -0.52 -10.28 43.57
CA PRO A 358 0.12 -11.46 42.98
C PRO A 358 0.05 -11.49 41.46
N ASP A 359 -1.10 -11.15 40.86
CA ASP A 359 -1.26 -11.16 39.40
C ASP A 359 -0.40 -10.07 38.74
N GLN A 360 -0.27 -8.90 39.37
CA GLN A 360 0.63 -7.85 38.92
C GLN A 360 2.10 -8.25 39.14
N ALA A 361 2.45 -8.80 40.31
CA ALA A 361 3.79 -9.30 40.62
C ALA A 361 4.26 -10.42 39.67
N LYS A 362 3.32 -11.18 39.08
CA LYS A 362 3.58 -12.17 38.03
C LYS A 362 3.61 -11.58 36.60
N LYS A 363 2.96 -10.43 36.35
CA LYS A 363 2.75 -9.79 35.04
C LYS A 363 3.64 -8.55 34.80
N VAL A 364 4.66 -8.25 35.63
CA VAL A 364 5.51 -7.05 35.50
C VAL A 364 6.45 -7.15 34.28
N ARG A 365 5.87 -7.21 33.08
CA ARG A 365 6.55 -7.08 31.79
C ARG A 365 6.44 -5.66 31.24
N ASP A 366 5.36 -4.90 31.57
CA ASP A 366 4.94 -3.81 30.66
C ASP A 366 4.61 -2.41 31.23
N ARG A 367 4.46 -2.13 32.54
CA ARG A 367 4.07 -0.75 32.99
C ARG A 367 4.55 -0.33 34.38
N ASP A 368 4.67 0.99 34.58
CA ASP A 368 4.83 1.70 35.85
C ASP A 368 3.98 1.09 36.97
N VAL A 369 4.60 0.38 37.92
CA VAL A 369 3.91 -0.10 39.13
C VAL A 369 4.38 0.71 40.33
N ASN A 370 3.62 1.76 40.66
CA ASN A 370 3.87 2.70 41.76
C ASN A 370 3.69 2.11 43.18
N GLY A 371 3.84 0.80 43.39
CA GLY A 371 3.66 0.13 44.69
C GLY A 371 4.98 -0.29 45.32
N THR A 372 5.44 0.35 46.39
CA THR A 372 6.80 0.26 46.96
C THR A 372 7.35 -1.18 47.02
N SER A 373 8.42 -1.45 46.26
CA SER A 373 9.16 -2.72 46.28
C SER A 373 10.50 -2.50 46.99
N TYR A 374 10.84 -3.38 47.92
CA TYR A 374 12.10 -3.32 48.68
C TYR A 374 12.96 -4.54 48.35
N ILE A 375 14.27 -4.33 48.26
CA ILE A 375 15.26 -5.40 48.15
C ILE A 375 16.06 -5.42 49.45
N TYR A 376 16.06 -6.56 50.14
CA TYR A 376 16.97 -6.81 51.26
C TYR A 376 18.13 -7.66 50.79
N ILE A 377 19.34 -7.24 51.17
CA ILE A 377 20.58 -7.97 50.89
C ILE A 377 21.08 -8.52 52.22
N LEU A 378 21.28 -9.83 52.28
CA LEU A 378 21.61 -10.55 53.50
C LEU A 378 22.75 -11.51 53.23
N TYR A 379 23.87 -11.35 53.95
CA TYR A 379 25.04 -12.21 53.78
C TYR A 379 24.99 -13.35 54.80
N TRP A 380 25.24 -14.57 54.34
CA TRP A 380 25.24 -15.76 55.17
C TRP A 380 26.40 -16.69 54.81
N ASP A 381 27.21 -17.07 55.79
CA ASP A 381 28.42 -17.90 55.59
C ASP A 381 28.27 -19.32 56.22
N GLY A 382 27.02 -19.79 56.37
CA GLY A 382 26.72 -21.10 56.92
C GLY A 382 26.74 -22.25 55.91
N ASP A 383 26.35 -23.43 56.36
CA ASP A 383 26.33 -24.68 55.59
C ASP A 383 25.01 -24.89 54.83
N GLU A 384 25.10 -25.14 53.51
CA GLU A 384 23.97 -25.26 52.59
C GLU A 384 23.20 -26.59 52.66
N ASP A 385 23.65 -27.58 53.44
CA ASP A 385 23.05 -28.93 53.46
C ASP A 385 21.62 -29.00 54.05
N TYR A 386 21.12 -27.91 54.65
CA TYR A 386 19.77 -27.84 55.22
C TYR A 386 18.64 -28.04 54.17
N LYS A 387 17.60 -28.80 54.53
CA LYS A 387 16.42 -29.03 53.68
C LYS A 387 15.14 -28.61 54.39
N ILE A 388 14.37 -27.75 53.74
CA ILE A 388 13.04 -27.33 54.22
C ILE A 388 12.07 -28.51 54.14
N THR A 389 11.35 -28.76 55.24
CA THR A 389 10.22 -29.70 55.25
C THR A 389 8.93 -28.96 54.94
N LYS A 390 8.27 -29.29 53.84
CA LYS A 390 7.00 -28.66 53.43
C LYS A 390 5.81 -29.28 54.19
N SER A 391 4.83 -28.45 54.56
CA SER A 391 3.61 -28.91 55.24
C SER A 391 2.72 -29.74 54.31
N SER A 392 1.99 -30.70 54.90
CA SER A 392 0.90 -31.42 54.24
C SER A 392 -0.49 -30.84 54.55
N ASP A 393 -0.57 -29.68 55.23
CA ASP A 393 -1.84 -29.00 55.53
C ASP A 393 -2.45 -28.41 54.27
N ALA A 394 -3.64 -28.90 53.90
CA ALA A 394 -4.42 -28.45 52.75
C ALA A 394 -5.69 -27.70 53.17
N SER A 395 -5.82 -27.26 54.42
CA SER A 395 -7.04 -26.60 54.90
C SER A 395 -7.08 -25.10 54.56
N LEU A 396 -8.29 -24.55 54.45
CA LEU A 396 -8.52 -23.09 54.36
C LEU A 396 -8.57 -22.48 55.76
N LYS A 397 -7.79 -21.42 55.98
CA LYS A 397 -7.85 -20.62 57.21
C LYS A 397 -9.03 -19.68 57.20
N LYS A 398 -9.27 -19.01 56.06
CA LYS A 398 -10.42 -18.12 55.87
C LYS A 398 -10.82 -18.02 54.40
N ILE A 399 -12.09 -17.73 54.19
CA ILE A 399 -12.64 -17.37 52.89
C ILE A 399 -13.57 -16.18 53.03
N GLU A 400 -13.38 -15.16 52.21
CA GLU A 400 -14.22 -13.96 52.14
C GLU A 400 -14.69 -13.79 50.69
N CYS A 401 -15.96 -13.43 50.50
CA CYS A 401 -16.55 -13.19 49.19
C CYS A 401 -17.02 -11.75 49.10
N TYR A 402 -16.87 -11.12 47.94
CA TYR A 402 -17.31 -9.75 47.71
C TYR A 402 -18.06 -9.64 46.38
N GLN A 403 -19.24 -9.02 46.38
CA GLN A 403 -20.06 -8.79 45.19
C GLN A 403 -19.45 -7.66 44.35
N ALA A 404 -19.40 -7.83 43.02
CA ALA A 404 -18.90 -6.85 42.06
C ALA A 404 -19.99 -6.45 41.06
N ALA A 405 -19.89 -5.21 40.57
CA ALA A 405 -21.02 -4.53 39.93
C ALA A 405 -21.38 -5.09 38.53
N TYR A 406 -20.48 -5.14 37.54
CA TYR A 406 -20.94 -5.37 36.14
C TYR A 406 -20.01 -6.13 35.16
N ASN A 407 -18.67 -6.12 35.27
CA ASN A 407 -17.73 -6.97 34.51
C ASN A 407 -16.27 -6.73 34.97
N MET A 408 -15.29 -7.46 34.43
CA MET A 408 -13.87 -7.30 34.81
C MET A 408 -13.23 -5.96 34.37
N GLY A 409 -13.76 -5.30 33.33
CA GLY A 409 -13.24 -4.04 32.77
C GLY A 409 -13.74 -2.77 33.49
N GLU A 410 -14.98 -2.79 33.96
CA GLU A 410 -15.66 -1.71 34.71
C GLU A 410 -15.74 -1.98 36.21
N GLY A 411 -15.60 -3.25 36.63
CA GLY A 411 -15.62 -3.71 38.02
C GLY A 411 -14.37 -3.39 38.82
N LYS A 412 -13.77 -2.21 38.60
CA LYS A 412 -12.71 -1.67 39.46
C LYS A 412 -13.32 -0.65 40.42
N GLY A 413 -13.96 -1.14 41.48
CA GLY A 413 -13.96 -0.39 42.75
C GLY A 413 -15.16 -0.36 43.68
N LEU A 414 -16.16 -1.21 43.47
CA LEU A 414 -17.23 -1.39 44.45
C LEU A 414 -17.42 -2.88 44.74
N PHE A 415 -16.57 -3.40 45.63
CA PHE A 415 -16.72 -4.73 46.20
C PHE A 415 -17.54 -4.62 47.49
N ALA A 416 -18.77 -5.13 47.50
CA ALA A 416 -19.58 -5.22 48.72
C ALA A 416 -19.31 -6.57 49.39
N ASN A 417 -18.92 -6.58 50.67
CA ASN A 417 -18.71 -7.84 51.40
C ASN A 417 -20.00 -8.68 51.40
N ILE A 418 -19.87 -9.94 51.00
CA ILE A 418 -20.92 -10.94 51.11
C ILE A 418 -20.55 -11.88 52.26
N PRO A 419 -21.35 -11.93 53.33
CA PRO A 419 -21.10 -12.85 54.42
C PRO A 419 -21.11 -14.31 53.93
N VAL A 420 -20.01 -15.02 54.17
CA VAL A 420 -19.96 -16.48 54.03
C VAL A 420 -20.54 -17.07 55.32
N ASN A 421 -21.76 -17.57 55.26
CA ASN A 421 -22.49 -18.07 56.42
C ASN A 421 -22.29 -19.58 56.56
N GLU A 422 -21.89 -20.04 57.73
CA GLU A 422 -21.96 -21.46 58.06
C GLU A 422 -23.38 -21.85 58.46
N LYS A 423 -23.92 -22.85 57.77
CA LYS A 423 -25.24 -23.44 58.02
C LYS A 423 -25.09 -24.91 58.33
N THR A 424 -26.07 -25.46 59.02
CA THR A 424 -26.17 -26.90 59.27
C THR A 424 -27.43 -27.41 58.58
N ASN A 425 -27.29 -28.42 57.73
CA ASN A 425 -28.45 -29.04 57.08
C ASN A 425 -29.23 -29.93 58.07
N ALA A 426 -30.39 -30.44 57.65
CA ALA A 426 -31.24 -31.29 58.49
C ALA A 426 -30.55 -32.60 58.96
N ASP A 427 -29.50 -33.03 58.26
CA ASP A 427 -28.70 -34.22 58.57
C ASP A 427 -27.52 -33.93 59.51
N GLY A 428 -27.40 -32.70 60.02
CA GLY A 428 -26.34 -32.31 60.95
C GLY A 428 -24.99 -31.98 60.30
N LYS A 429 -24.90 -31.92 58.96
CA LYS A 429 -23.67 -31.53 58.24
C LYS A 429 -23.60 -30.02 58.06
N THR A 430 -22.47 -29.43 58.42
CA THR A 430 -22.19 -28.02 58.22
C THR A 430 -21.76 -27.74 56.77
N TYR A 431 -22.24 -26.64 56.19
CA TYR A 431 -21.86 -26.14 54.86
C TYR A 431 -21.79 -24.62 54.86
N LYS A 432 -21.00 -24.04 53.94
CA LYS A 432 -20.87 -22.60 53.77
C LYS A 432 -21.79 -22.11 52.66
N GLU A 433 -22.51 -21.02 52.87
CA GLU A 433 -23.35 -20.37 51.85
C GLU A 433 -23.09 -18.86 51.73
N ILE A 434 -23.26 -18.33 50.52
CA ILE A 434 -23.34 -16.89 50.26
C ILE A 434 -24.70 -16.53 49.68
N SER A 435 -25.20 -15.32 49.99
CA SER A 435 -26.42 -14.80 49.37
C SER A 435 -26.07 -13.86 48.22
N MET A 436 -26.60 -14.15 47.03
CA MET A 436 -26.26 -13.46 45.80
C MET A 436 -27.49 -12.86 45.14
N LYS A 437 -27.35 -11.64 44.62
CA LYS A 437 -28.28 -11.09 43.64
C LYS A 437 -27.94 -11.58 42.25
N ALA A 438 -28.91 -12.14 41.54
CA ALA A 438 -28.71 -12.76 40.23
C ALA A 438 -28.39 -11.78 39.10
N ASP A 439 -28.56 -10.49 39.35
CA ASP A 439 -28.28 -9.42 38.41
C ASP A 439 -26.96 -8.68 38.64
N GLU A 440 -26.18 -9.13 39.63
CA GLU A 440 -24.80 -8.72 39.92
C GLU A 440 -23.92 -9.98 40.04
N PRO A 441 -23.87 -10.87 39.03
CA PRO A 441 -23.33 -12.23 39.16
C PRO A 441 -21.82 -12.32 39.44
N TYR A 442 -21.10 -11.20 39.44
CA TYR A 442 -19.66 -11.19 39.62
C TYR A 442 -19.28 -11.16 41.09
N ILE A 443 -18.31 -12.00 41.47
CA ILE A 443 -17.72 -12.00 42.81
C ILE A 443 -16.20 -11.96 42.75
N TRP A 444 -15.61 -11.44 43.81
CA TRP A 444 -14.20 -11.58 44.11
C TRP A 444 -14.02 -12.36 45.40
N ILE A 445 -13.17 -13.38 45.35
CA ILE A 445 -12.99 -14.37 46.42
C ILE A 445 -11.58 -14.24 46.98
N ASN A 446 -11.48 -13.93 48.27
CA ASN A 446 -10.25 -14.01 49.05
C ASN A 446 -10.22 -15.36 49.76
N ALA A 447 -9.45 -16.32 49.25
CA ALA A 447 -9.30 -17.64 49.84
C ALA A 447 -7.88 -17.80 50.39
N VAL A 448 -7.75 -17.83 51.71
CA VAL A 448 -6.45 -17.86 52.40
C VAL A 448 -6.21 -19.25 52.97
N PRO A 449 -5.16 -19.97 52.54
CA PRO A 449 -4.82 -21.28 53.06
C PRO A 449 -4.25 -21.20 54.49
N ALA A 450 -4.33 -22.29 55.25
CA ALA A 450 -3.71 -22.38 56.58
C ALA A 450 -2.17 -22.37 56.51
N ASP A 451 -1.61 -22.99 55.47
CA ASP A 451 -0.20 -22.85 55.12
C ASP A 451 -0.04 -21.92 53.91
N SER A 452 0.68 -20.80 54.10
CA SER A 452 1.06 -19.87 53.03
C SER A 452 1.83 -20.50 51.85
N GLY A 453 2.38 -21.71 52.03
CA GLY A 453 3.04 -22.49 50.98
C GLY A 453 2.10 -23.34 50.14
N ALA A 454 0.83 -23.49 50.55
CA ALA A 454 -0.20 -24.22 49.83
C ALA A 454 -0.74 -23.41 48.65
N SER A 455 -1.12 -24.08 47.57
CA SER A 455 -1.72 -23.43 46.39
C SER A 455 -3.24 -23.48 46.45
N VAL A 456 -3.89 -22.34 46.16
CA VAL A 456 -5.35 -22.24 46.07
C VAL A 456 -5.79 -22.18 44.61
N TRP A 457 -6.90 -22.83 44.30
CA TRP A 457 -7.55 -22.79 42.99
C TRP A 457 -9.05 -22.60 43.18
N VAL A 458 -9.63 -21.68 42.42
CA VAL A 458 -11.08 -21.47 42.35
C VAL A 458 -11.53 -21.73 40.92
N ASP A 459 -12.55 -22.54 40.75
CA ASP A 459 -13.04 -22.95 39.43
C ASP A 459 -13.51 -21.76 38.57
N ASN A 460 -13.21 -21.79 37.26
CA ASN A 460 -13.65 -20.77 36.28
C ASN A 460 -13.46 -19.31 36.74
N SER A 461 -12.33 -19.03 37.39
CA SER A 461 -12.01 -17.72 37.93
C SER A 461 -10.68 -17.19 37.37
N SER A 462 -10.50 -15.88 37.45
CA SER A 462 -9.26 -15.19 37.08
C SER A 462 -8.62 -14.60 38.33
N GLU A 463 -7.32 -14.83 38.53
CA GLU A 463 -6.57 -14.14 39.59
C GLU A 463 -6.59 -12.61 39.34
N LEU A 464 -7.03 -11.86 40.36
CA LEU A 464 -7.13 -10.40 40.31
C LEU A 464 -6.90 -9.87 41.72
N LEU A 465 -6.02 -8.88 41.91
CA LEU A 465 -5.83 -8.19 43.21
C LEU A 465 -5.51 -9.11 44.41
N GLY A 466 -4.94 -10.30 44.15
CA GLY A 466 -4.58 -11.27 45.18
C GLY A 466 -5.72 -12.12 45.72
N GLY A 467 -6.79 -12.22 44.96
CA GLY A 467 -7.86 -13.19 45.11
C GLY A 467 -8.35 -13.65 43.73
N TYR A 468 -9.55 -14.18 43.67
CA TYR A 468 -10.12 -14.81 42.49
C TYR A 468 -11.39 -14.10 42.06
N PHE A 469 -11.38 -13.47 40.88
CA PHE A 469 -12.55 -12.87 40.27
C PHE A 469 -13.31 -13.92 39.45
N LYS A 470 -14.59 -14.12 39.77
CA LYS A 470 -15.42 -15.17 39.20
C LYS A 470 -16.78 -14.60 38.81
N HIS A 471 -17.27 -14.95 37.62
CA HIS A 471 -18.67 -14.79 37.28
C HIS A 471 -19.44 -16.02 37.77
N LEU A 472 -20.37 -15.84 38.70
CA LEU A 472 -21.31 -16.87 39.12
C LEU A 472 -22.49 -16.91 38.17
N SER A 473 -22.77 -18.07 37.60
CA SER A 473 -24.02 -18.21 36.86
C SER A 473 -25.18 -18.36 37.84
N SER A 474 -26.30 -17.70 37.56
CA SER A 474 -27.54 -17.91 38.32
C SER A 474 -28.12 -19.33 38.19
N ALA A 475 -27.58 -20.14 37.27
CA ALA A 475 -27.88 -21.57 37.16
C ALA A 475 -26.98 -22.45 38.07
N GLN A 476 -25.95 -21.89 38.71
CA GLN A 476 -25.07 -22.61 39.63
C GLN A 476 -25.57 -22.49 41.08
N ASP A 477 -25.59 -23.63 41.77
CA ASP A 477 -25.95 -23.70 43.19
C ASP A 477 -24.74 -23.62 44.13
N TYR A 478 -23.52 -23.76 43.59
CA TYR A 478 -22.28 -23.69 44.36
C TYR A 478 -21.06 -23.41 43.46
N PHE A 479 -19.93 -23.09 44.10
CA PHE A 479 -18.60 -23.12 43.50
C PHE A 479 -17.60 -23.80 44.45
N ASP A 480 -16.50 -24.31 43.90
CA ASP A 480 -15.52 -25.08 44.66
C ASP A 480 -14.19 -24.31 44.76
N VAL A 481 -13.66 -24.24 45.98
CA VAL A 481 -12.32 -23.72 46.29
C VAL A 481 -11.44 -24.89 46.70
N LYS A 482 -10.41 -25.18 45.91
CA LYS A 482 -9.47 -26.27 46.15
C LYS A 482 -8.18 -25.72 46.72
N VAL A 483 -7.70 -26.33 47.80
CA VAL A 483 -6.40 -26.03 48.39
C VAL A 483 -5.54 -27.27 48.32
N THR A 484 -4.34 -27.14 47.76
CA THR A 484 -3.35 -28.22 47.68
C THR A 484 -2.17 -27.89 48.56
N SER A 485 -1.79 -28.80 49.46
CA SER A 485 -0.72 -28.60 50.43
C SER A 485 0.63 -28.23 49.78
N ALA A 486 1.51 -27.57 50.52
CA ALA A 486 2.82 -27.14 50.01
C ALA A 486 3.70 -28.28 49.51
N ASP A 487 3.56 -29.49 50.08
CA ASP A 487 4.23 -30.71 49.63
C ASP A 487 3.54 -31.43 48.45
N GLY A 488 2.36 -30.94 48.03
CA GLY A 488 1.57 -31.47 46.92
C GLY A 488 0.85 -32.79 47.20
N LYS A 489 0.88 -33.31 48.43
CA LYS A 489 0.35 -34.65 48.74
C LYS A 489 -1.12 -34.67 49.17
N GLN A 490 -1.66 -33.56 49.65
CA GLN A 490 -3.06 -33.45 50.05
C GLN A 490 -3.77 -32.33 49.28
N THR A 491 -5.02 -32.59 48.91
CA THR A 491 -5.92 -31.57 48.36
C THR A 491 -7.23 -31.63 49.11
N ASP A 492 -7.66 -30.50 49.67
CA ASP A 492 -8.98 -30.33 50.24
C ASP A 492 -9.85 -29.46 49.31
N THR A 493 -11.16 -29.68 49.33
CA THR A 493 -12.11 -28.92 48.51
C THR A 493 -13.22 -28.36 49.39
N GLU A 494 -13.24 -27.05 49.53
CA GLU A 494 -14.30 -26.32 50.22
C GLU A 494 -15.37 -25.91 49.20
N ARG A 495 -16.61 -26.34 49.42
CA ARG A 495 -17.75 -26.02 48.57
C ARG A 495 -18.57 -24.88 49.17
N ILE A 496 -18.71 -23.80 48.43
CA ILE A 496 -19.51 -22.63 48.83
C ILE A 496 -20.83 -22.65 48.05
N TYR A 497 -21.94 -22.83 48.76
CA TYR A 497 -23.28 -22.82 48.20
C TYR A 497 -23.76 -21.39 47.93
N ILE A 498 -24.54 -21.21 46.88
CA ILE A 498 -25.04 -19.91 46.45
C ILE A 498 -26.55 -19.86 46.62
N LYS A 499 -27.03 -18.88 47.37
CA LYS A 499 -28.45 -18.59 47.55
C LYS A 499 -28.83 -17.36 46.74
N TRP A 500 -29.50 -17.57 45.62
CA TRP A 500 -29.96 -16.50 44.75
C TRP A 500 -31.22 -15.82 45.30
N SER A 501 -31.22 -14.48 45.36
CA SER A 501 -32.36 -13.70 45.87
C SER A 501 -33.46 -13.43 44.83
N ALA A 502 -33.18 -13.60 43.53
CA ALA A 502 -34.12 -13.42 42.41
C ALA A 502 -33.68 -14.27 41.19
N GLY A 503 -34.55 -14.43 40.19
CA GLY A 503 -34.20 -15.12 38.93
C GLY A 503 -33.20 -14.30 38.11
N GLY A 504 -32.10 -14.92 37.66
CA GLY A 504 -31.07 -14.28 36.84
C GLY A 504 -31.40 -14.20 35.35
N THR A 505 -30.43 -13.78 34.54
CA THR A 505 -30.60 -13.64 33.09
C THR A 505 -30.05 -14.82 32.29
N ASP A 506 -29.52 -15.85 32.95
CA ASP A 506 -28.93 -17.00 32.26
C ASP A 506 -29.98 -18.05 31.85
N LEU A 507 -29.68 -18.84 30.82
CA LEU A 507 -30.37 -20.12 30.61
C LEU A 507 -29.74 -21.17 31.55
N LYS A 508 -30.50 -22.19 31.95
CA LYS A 508 -29.91 -23.33 32.67
C LYS A 508 -29.14 -24.26 31.72
N ASN A 509 -29.63 -24.37 30.50
CA ASN A 509 -29.01 -25.18 29.44
C ASN A 509 -29.37 -24.60 28.07
N LEU A 510 -28.49 -24.81 27.10
CA LEU A 510 -28.75 -24.62 25.68
C LEU A 510 -27.90 -25.65 24.90
N GLU A 511 -28.52 -26.48 24.10
CA GLU A 511 -27.82 -27.47 23.29
C GLU A 511 -28.56 -27.75 21.98
N VAL A 512 -27.81 -28.14 20.95
CA VAL A 512 -28.40 -28.71 19.73
C VAL A 512 -28.57 -30.22 19.95
N ILE A 513 -29.81 -30.69 19.98
CA ILE A 513 -30.15 -32.10 20.21
C ILE A 513 -30.28 -32.90 18.92
N SER A 514 -30.54 -32.25 17.78
CA SER A 514 -30.50 -32.90 16.46
C SER A 514 -30.36 -31.88 15.33
N GLY A 515 -29.86 -32.33 14.17
CA GLY A 515 -29.82 -31.53 12.95
C GLY A 515 -28.56 -30.70 12.72
N GLY A 516 -27.72 -30.54 13.75
CA GLY A 516 -26.42 -29.88 13.68
C GLY A 516 -25.61 -30.10 14.96
N THR A 517 -24.51 -29.35 15.11
CA THR A 517 -23.67 -29.35 16.33
C THR A 517 -23.20 -27.93 16.63
N MET A 518 -23.37 -27.48 17.88
CA MET A 518 -22.72 -26.25 18.36
C MET A 518 -21.21 -26.48 18.45
N GLU A 519 -20.42 -25.58 17.87
CA GLU A 519 -18.95 -25.67 17.92
C GLU A 519 -18.42 -25.45 19.34
N GLU A 520 -19.08 -24.56 20.09
CA GLU A 520 -18.81 -24.29 21.50
C GLU A 520 -19.93 -24.84 22.37
N LYS A 521 -19.58 -25.42 23.52
CA LYS A 521 -20.57 -25.84 24.51
C LYS A 521 -21.20 -24.62 25.17
N TYR A 522 -22.48 -24.73 25.52
CA TYR A 522 -23.15 -23.66 26.24
C TYR A 522 -22.42 -23.30 27.53
N THR A 523 -22.16 -22.01 27.67
CA THR A 523 -21.80 -21.40 28.95
C THR A 523 -22.69 -20.18 29.18
N PRO A 524 -23.00 -19.85 30.43
CA PRO A 524 -23.76 -18.64 30.74
C PRO A 524 -23.12 -17.34 30.24
N ILE A 525 -21.81 -17.33 29.98
CA ILE A 525 -21.03 -16.17 29.56
C ILE A 525 -20.98 -16.05 28.04
N THR A 526 -20.86 -17.17 27.32
CA THR A 526 -20.86 -17.19 25.85
C THR A 526 -22.25 -16.79 25.35
N ARG A 527 -22.31 -15.70 24.57
CA ARG A 527 -23.57 -15.12 24.07
C ARG A 527 -23.88 -15.51 22.63
N GLU A 528 -22.90 -15.97 21.88
CA GLU A 528 -23.05 -16.33 20.47
C GLU A 528 -22.48 -17.71 20.19
N TYR A 529 -23.21 -18.51 19.42
CA TYR A 529 -22.86 -19.90 19.15
C TYR A 529 -22.99 -20.20 17.67
N TYR A 530 -21.86 -20.49 17.01
CA TYR A 530 -21.90 -21.07 15.68
C TYR A 530 -22.39 -22.50 15.75
N VAL A 531 -23.38 -22.82 14.93
CA VAL A 531 -23.90 -24.18 14.80
C VAL A 531 -23.63 -24.67 13.38
N LYS A 532 -22.84 -25.73 13.31
CA LYS A 532 -22.56 -26.45 12.06
C LYS A 532 -23.74 -27.35 11.72
N MET A 533 -24.35 -27.11 10.57
CA MET A 533 -25.47 -27.88 10.06
C MET A 533 -25.04 -29.28 9.59
N LYS A 534 -25.89 -30.29 9.81
CA LYS A 534 -25.74 -31.60 9.17
C LYS A 534 -26.46 -31.56 7.82
N GLU A 535 -25.75 -31.76 6.72
CA GLU A 535 -26.25 -31.59 5.34
C GLU A 535 -27.62 -32.25 5.04
N SER A 536 -27.94 -33.37 5.70
CA SER A 536 -29.15 -34.15 5.45
C SER A 536 -30.35 -33.83 6.36
N SER A 537 -30.25 -32.91 7.32
CA SER A 537 -31.22 -32.83 8.42
C SER A 537 -32.49 -32.04 8.10
N GLY A 538 -32.42 -31.03 7.23
CA GLY A 538 -33.55 -30.16 6.88
C GLY A 538 -34.12 -29.30 8.01
N LYS A 539 -33.84 -29.61 9.28
CA LYS A 539 -34.26 -28.88 10.48
C LYS A 539 -33.22 -29.02 11.59
N ILE A 540 -33.18 -28.04 12.49
CA ILE A 540 -32.37 -28.09 13.72
C ILE A 540 -33.30 -28.12 14.91
N LYS A 541 -32.99 -28.95 15.90
CA LYS A 541 -33.66 -28.91 17.20
C LYS A 541 -32.72 -28.45 18.29
N PHE A 542 -33.14 -27.44 19.01
CA PHE A 542 -32.52 -26.96 20.24
C PHE A 542 -33.27 -27.52 21.43
N SER A 543 -32.54 -27.87 22.48
CA SER A 543 -33.10 -27.93 23.82
C SER A 543 -32.54 -26.79 24.64
N TYR A 544 -33.41 -26.07 25.34
CA TYR A 544 -33.01 -25.01 26.26
C TYR A 544 -33.83 -25.11 27.54
N GLU A 545 -33.26 -24.66 28.65
CA GLU A 545 -33.94 -24.71 29.94
C GLU A 545 -33.96 -23.31 30.58
N THR A 546 -35.14 -22.88 31.03
CA THR A 546 -35.37 -21.54 31.59
C THR A 546 -35.31 -21.56 33.12
N MET A 547 -34.99 -20.42 33.73
CA MET A 547 -34.96 -20.27 35.19
C MET A 547 -36.27 -19.72 35.75
N ASN A 548 -36.53 -19.97 37.04
CA ASN A 548 -37.64 -19.37 37.77
C ASN A 548 -37.57 -17.84 37.73
N GLY A 549 -38.71 -17.19 37.50
CA GLY A 549 -38.81 -15.73 37.47
C GLY A 549 -38.23 -15.07 36.22
N THR A 550 -37.91 -15.83 35.17
CA THR A 550 -37.42 -15.27 33.90
C THR A 550 -38.52 -15.22 32.84
N THR A 551 -38.46 -14.22 31.97
CA THR A 551 -39.22 -14.18 30.71
C THR A 551 -38.23 -14.40 29.57
N VAL A 552 -38.36 -15.49 28.83
CA VAL A 552 -37.52 -15.81 27.67
C VAL A 552 -38.31 -15.55 26.40
N ARG A 553 -37.92 -14.52 25.63
CA ARG A 553 -38.43 -14.28 24.29
C ARG A 553 -37.53 -14.95 23.27
N ILE A 554 -38.12 -15.68 22.34
CA ILE A 554 -37.40 -16.42 21.32
C ILE A 554 -37.65 -15.74 19.99
N TYR A 555 -36.57 -15.40 19.31
CA TYR A 555 -36.59 -14.80 17.99
C TYR A 555 -36.01 -15.78 16.99
N GLU A 556 -36.71 -15.98 15.88
CA GLU A 556 -36.22 -16.69 14.70
C GLU A 556 -36.05 -15.66 13.60
N ASP A 557 -34.80 -15.47 13.15
CA ASP A 557 -34.42 -14.40 12.23
C ASP A 557 -35.07 -13.06 12.59
N ARG A 558 -34.94 -12.69 13.87
CA ARG A 558 -35.43 -11.45 14.50
C ARG A 558 -36.94 -11.32 14.63
N GLN A 559 -37.70 -12.29 14.14
CA GLN A 559 -39.14 -12.34 14.33
C GLN A 559 -39.46 -13.06 15.64
N LEU A 560 -40.28 -12.42 16.49
CA LEU A 560 -40.70 -13.03 17.75
C LEU A 560 -41.49 -14.30 17.46
N LYS A 561 -40.94 -15.45 17.85
CA LYS A 561 -41.51 -16.78 17.65
C LYS A 561 -42.28 -17.26 18.87
N ASP A 562 -41.75 -17.02 20.07
CA ASP A 562 -42.39 -17.45 21.32
C ASP A 562 -41.99 -16.57 22.51
N THR A 563 -42.77 -16.64 23.60
CA THR A 563 -42.47 -16.01 24.90
C THR A 563 -42.79 -16.97 26.03
N ILE A 564 -41.75 -17.43 26.72
CA ILE A 564 -41.81 -18.37 27.83
C ILE A 564 -41.67 -17.62 29.15
N THR A 565 -42.60 -17.85 30.08
CA THR A 565 -42.59 -17.23 31.43
C THR A 565 -42.50 -18.25 32.57
N GLN A 566 -42.65 -19.53 32.25
CA GLN A 566 -42.56 -20.63 33.21
C GLN A 566 -41.14 -21.22 33.16
N SER A 567 -40.63 -21.66 34.32
CA SER A 567 -39.39 -22.41 34.38
C SER A 567 -39.60 -23.82 33.82
N GLY A 568 -38.68 -24.31 33.01
CA GLY A 568 -38.75 -25.69 32.53
C GLY A 568 -37.76 -25.96 31.41
N LYS A 569 -37.70 -27.22 30.98
CA LYS A 569 -36.96 -27.64 29.80
C LYS A 569 -37.89 -27.58 28.59
N TYR A 570 -37.41 -26.94 27.53
CA TYR A 570 -38.15 -26.70 26.30
C TYR A 570 -37.33 -27.19 25.10
N GLU A 571 -38.04 -27.41 24.00
CA GLU A 571 -37.45 -27.72 22.70
C GLU A 571 -37.92 -26.69 21.69
N LEU A 572 -37.03 -26.30 20.78
CA LEU A 572 -37.32 -25.40 19.66
C LEU A 572 -36.85 -26.06 18.37
N GLU A 573 -37.73 -26.15 17.39
CA GLU A 573 -37.41 -26.58 16.04
C GLU A 573 -37.28 -25.37 15.12
N ALA A 574 -36.14 -25.27 14.44
CA ALA A 574 -35.84 -24.27 13.41
C ALA A 574 -35.80 -24.95 12.04
N GLU A 575 -36.48 -24.34 11.06
CA GLU A 575 -36.59 -24.88 9.69
C GLU A 575 -35.31 -24.66 8.87
N LYS A 576 -35.21 -25.37 7.74
CA LYS A 576 -34.19 -25.13 6.72
C LYS A 576 -34.29 -23.68 6.23
N GLY A 577 -33.22 -22.90 6.38
CA GLY A 577 -33.16 -21.51 5.93
C GLY A 577 -33.00 -20.48 7.04
N VAL A 578 -33.26 -20.85 8.29
CA VAL A 578 -33.03 -19.97 9.45
C VAL A 578 -31.55 -19.65 9.60
N ARG A 579 -31.20 -18.36 9.77
CA ARG A 579 -29.81 -17.90 9.94
C ARG A 579 -29.46 -17.59 11.38
N GLU A 580 -30.46 -17.28 12.20
CA GLU A 580 -30.28 -16.90 13.59
C GLU A 580 -31.48 -17.34 14.44
N ILE A 581 -31.19 -17.97 15.57
CA ILE A 581 -32.14 -18.11 16.69
C ILE A 581 -31.59 -17.32 17.86
N GLN A 582 -32.39 -16.46 18.45
CA GLN A 582 -32.01 -15.68 19.63
C GLN A 582 -32.96 -15.92 20.80
N TRP A 583 -32.41 -16.20 21.98
CA TRP A 583 -33.11 -16.27 23.26
C TRP A 583 -32.80 -15.01 24.06
N GLU A 584 -33.73 -14.06 24.13
CA GLU A 584 -33.67 -12.91 25.03
C GLU A 584 -34.27 -13.30 26.39
N VAL A 585 -33.41 -13.45 27.39
CA VAL A 585 -33.79 -13.80 28.76
C VAL A 585 -33.86 -12.53 29.59
N THR A 586 -35.06 -12.20 30.06
CA THR A 586 -35.34 -11.05 30.92
C THR A 586 -35.63 -11.49 32.34
N SER A 587 -34.88 -10.97 33.30
CA SER A 587 -35.05 -11.24 34.73
C SER A 587 -36.19 -10.41 35.35
N GLN A 588 -36.56 -10.71 36.60
CA GLN A 588 -37.68 -10.05 37.31
C GLN A 588 -37.50 -8.54 37.51
N ASN A 589 -36.26 -8.06 37.52
CA ASN A 589 -35.94 -6.63 37.66
C ASN A 589 -35.91 -5.88 36.30
N GLY A 590 -36.22 -6.57 35.19
CA GLY A 590 -36.26 -5.99 33.84
C GLY A 590 -34.92 -5.98 33.09
N LYS A 591 -33.83 -6.50 33.66
CA LYS A 591 -32.56 -6.68 32.93
C LYS A 591 -32.67 -7.86 31.96
N SER A 592 -32.17 -7.68 30.74
CA SER A 592 -32.21 -8.69 29.67
C SER A 592 -30.81 -8.99 29.13
N VAL A 593 -30.56 -10.26 28.80
CA VAL A 593 -29.41 -10.70 27.98
C VAL A 593 -29.91 -11.55 26.83
N SER A 594 -29.11 -11.64 25.76
CA SER A 594 -29.43 -12.47 24.61
C SER A 594 -28.39 -13.56 24.39
N TYR A 595 -28.86 -14.76 24.07
CA TYR A 595 -28.05 -15.83 23.50
C TYR A 595 -28.45 -16.00 22.04
N SER A 596 -27.50 -16.04 21.12
CA SER A 596 -27.74 -16.22 19.69
C SER A 596 -27.06 -17.49 19.20
N ALA A 597 -27.79 -18.36 18.50
CA ALA A 597 -27.23 -19.42 17.68
C ALA A 597 -27.32 -19.00 16.22
N TYR A 598 -26.18 -19.00 15.51
CA TYR A 598 -26.09 -18.57 14.12
C TYR A 598 -25.54 -19.69 13.22
N PHE A 599 -26.00 -19.69 11.97
CA PHE A 599 -25.77 -20.77 11.00
C PHE A 599 -25.40 -20.20 9.65
N VAL A 600 -24.76 -21.03 8.82
CA VAL A 600 -24.81 -20.79 7.37
C VAL A 600 -26.21 -21.18 6.91
N GLY A 601 -27.02 -20.19 6.54
CA GLY A 601 -28.34 -20.40 5.95
C GLY A 601 -28.26 -21.11 4.60
N GLU A 602 -29.41 -21.44 4.01
CA GLU A 602 -29.44 -21.93 2.63
C GLU A 602 -28.85 -20.89 1.66
N LYS A 603 -28.35 -21.41 0.53
CA LYS A 603 -27.83 -20.60 -0.58
C LYS A 603 -28.89 -19.59 -1.00
N GLU A 604 -28.50 -18.32 -1.05
CA GLU A 604 -29.42 -17.21 -1.20
C GLU A 604 -30.21 -17.29 -2.51
N GLU A 605 -31.54 -17.15 -2.41
CA GLU A 605 -32.45 -17.10 -3.56
C GLU A 605 -32.33 -15.78 -4.38
N GLY A 606 -31.41 -14.90 -3.98
CA GLY A 606 -31.25 -13.55 -4.49
C GLY A 606 -32.35 -12.60 -4.00
N ILE A 607 -32.40 -11.42 -4.63
CA ILE A 607 -33.33 -10.35 -4.24
C ILE A 607 -34.75 -10.63 -4.75
N SER A 608 -35.71 -10.60 -3.83
CA SER A 608 -37.13 -10.90 -4.07
C SER A 608 -37.81 -9.88 -4.98
N SER A 609 -38.94 -10.29 -5.58
CA SER A 609 -39.78 -9.41 -6.40
C SER A 609 -40.35 -8.24 -5.60
N GLU A 610 -40.66 -8.42 -4.31
CA GLU A 610 -41.15 -7.36 -3.42
C GLU A 610 -40.07 -6.29 -3.22
N THR A 611 -38.85 -6.68 -2.84
CA THR A 611 -37.74 -5.75 -2.68
C THR A 611 -37.39 -5.03 -3.99
N LYS A 612 -37.38 -5.76 -5.13
CA LYS A 612 -37.19 -5.16 -6.46
C LYS A 612 -38.27 -4.14 -6.79
N GLN A 613 -39.52 -4.39 -6.40
CA GLN A 613 -40.63 -3.47 -6.62
C GLN A 613 -40.47 -2.19 -5.79
N ARG A 614 -40.10 -2.30 -4.52
CA ARG A 614 -39.77 -1.15 -3.65
C ARG A 614 -38.65 -0.29 -4.23
N ALA A 615 -37.57 -0.93 -4.67
CA ALA A 615 -36.47 -0.25 -5.36
C ALA A 615 -36.93 0.45 -6.66
N SER A 616 -37.75 -0.23 -7.48
CA SER A 616 -38.35 0.33 -8.69
C SER A 616 -39.15 1.60 -8.41
N ASP A 617 -39.89 1.66 -7.31
CA ASP A 617 -40.70 2.83 -6.96
C ASP A 617 -39.84 4.03 -6.52
N MET A 618 -38.73 3.79 -5.81
CA MET A 618 -37.72 4.82 -5.54
C MET A 618 -37.10 5.36 -6.83
N ILE A 619 -36.77 4.47 -7.79
CA ILE A 619 -36.21 4.85 -9.10
C ILE A 619 -37.22 5.70 -9.90
N LYS A 620 -38.49 5.30 -9.96
CA LYS A 620 -39.54 6.10 -10.64
C LYS A 620 -39.67 7.49 -10.03
N LYS A 621 -39.51 7.63 -8.71
CA LYS A 621 -39.51 8.94 -8.04
C LYS A 621 -38.31 9.79 -8.47
N MET A 622 -37.12 9.19 -8.65
CA MET A 622 -35.95 9.88 -9.20
C MET A 622 -36.19 10.34 -10.65
N GLU A 623 -36.71 9.45 -11.50
CA GLU A 623 -37.00 9.75 -12.91
C GLU A 623 -37.98 10.93 -13.04
N LYS A 624 -39.09 10.87 -12.30
CA LYS A 624 -40.11 11.92 -12.26
C LYS A 624 -39.54 13.29 -11.89
N ASN A 625 -38.52 13.31 -11.02
CA ASN A 625 -37.90 14.53 -10.52
C ASN A 625 -36.59 14.91 -11.24
N GLY A 626 -36.36 14.39 -12.45
CA GLY A 626 -35.35 14.93 -13.36
C GLY A 626 -33.98 14.25 -13.31
N TYR A 627 -33.85 13.07 -12.69
CA TYR A 627 -32.58 12.34 -12.66
C TYR A 627 -32.03 12.03 -14.07
N VAL A 628 -32.89 11.66 -15.03
CA VAL A 628 -32.47 11.41 -16.43
C VAL A 628 -31.93 12.68 -17.11
N LYS A 629 -32.52 13.85 -16.81
CA LYS A 629 -32.01 15.14 -17.30
C LYS A 629 -30.65 15.46 -16.67
N TYR A 630 -30.49 15.21 -15.37
CA TYR A 630 -29.21 15.32 -14.70
C TYR A 630 -28.13 14.47 -15.39
N LEU A 631 -28.45 13.21 -15.75
CA LEU A 631 -27.53 12.32 -16.46
C LEU A 631 -27.10 12.84 -17.84
N THR A 632 -28.02 13.44 -18.60
CA THR A 632 -27.83 13.77 -20.03
C THR A 632 -27.38 15.21 -20.31
N GLN A 633 -27.56 16.14 -19.36
CA GLN A 633 -27.31 17.57 -19.62
C GLN A 633 -26.13 18.18 -18.84
N GLN A 634 -25.69 17.52 -17.77
CA GLN A 634 -24.58 17.99 -16.94
C GLN A 634 -23.38 17.06 -17.14
N GLU A 635 -22.16 17.57 -17.30
CA GLU A 635 -20.95 16.71 -17.26
C GLU A 635 -20.87 16.03 -15.87
N GLY A 636 -20.38 14.80 -15.81
CA GLY A 636 -20.04 14.19 -14.53
C GLY A 636 -18.95 15.00 -13.83
N ALA A 637 -19.17 15.42 -12.57
CA ALA A 637 -18.11 16.01 -11.76
C ALA A 637 -17.03 14.97 -11.40
N ASP A 638 -17.43 13.70 -11.35
CA ASP A 638 -16.62 12.52 -11.06
C ASP A 638 -17.29 11.26 -11.66
N TYR A 639 -16.62 10.12 -11.52
CA TYR A 639 -17.05 8.80 -12.01
C TYR A 639 -18.30 8.23 -11.32
N TRP A 640 -18.72 8.76 -10.16
CA TRP A 640 -19.84 8.20 -9.39
C TRP A 640 -21.16 8.30 -10.13
N LYS A 641 -21.29 9.31 -11.00
CA LYS A 641 -22.43 9.46 -11.87
C LYS A 641 -22.58 8.30 -12.85
N THR A 642 -21.47 7.82 -13.41
CA THR A 642 -21.42 6.65 -14.30
C THR A 642 -21.77 5.38 -13.52
N PHE A 643 -21.26 5.23 -12.29
CA PHE A 643 -21.56 4.07 -11.45
C PHE A 643 -23.04 4.02 -11.07
N GLY A 644 -23.62 5.16 -10.69
CA GLY A 644 -25.06 5.25 -10.40
C GLY A 644 -25.93 4.94 -11.61
N ALA A 645 -25.58 5.44 -12.81
CA ALA A 645 -26.31 5.10 -14.03
C ALA A 645 -26.19 3.61 -14.39
N ALA A 646 -24.98 3.04 -14.32
CA ALA A 646 -24.74 1.61 -14.52
C ALA A 646 -25.49 0.74 -13.47
N ALA A 647 -25.62 1.24 -12.24
CA ALA A 647 -26.33 0.56 -11.16
C ALA A 647 -27.82 0.43 -11.49
N LEU A 648 -28.43 1.45 -12.08
CA LEU A 648 -29.82 1.43 -12.50
C LEU A 648 -30.05 0.65 -13.81
N GLY A 649 -29.03 0.53 -14.67
CA GLY A 649 -29.02 -0.31 -15.86
C GLY A 649 -28.75 0.43 -17.17
N GLU A 650 -28.55 -0.32 -18.27
CA GLU A 650 -28.09 0.19 -19.57
C GLU A 650 -28.93 1.37 -20.13
N LYS A 651 -30.25 1.40 -19.87
CA LYS A 651 -31.11 2.50 -20.32
C LYS A 651 -30.69 3.87 -19.78
N TYR A 652 -30.03 3.92 -18.62
CA TYR A 652 -29.55 5.16 -18.00
C TYR A 652 -28.14 5.53 -18.45
N LEU A 653 -27.35 4.57 -18.93
CA LEU A 653 -26.07 4.83 -19.58
C LEU A 653 -26.27 5.46 -20.96
N ASN A 654 -27.33 5.07 -21.67
CA ASN A 654 -27.58 5.60 -23.01
C ASN A 654 -27.84 7.11 -22.98
N GLY A 655 -26.97 7.87 -23.66
CA GLY A 655 -27.05 9.31 -23.77
C GLY A 655 -26.43 10.07 -22.60
N MET A 656 -25.88 9.42 -21.57
CA MET A 656 -25.35 10.13 -20.39
C MET A 656 -24.01 10.82 -20.65
N LEU A 657 -23.76 11.91 -19.93
CA LEU A 657 -22.48 12.61 -19.90
C LEU A 657 -21.68 12.14 -18.66
N GLY A 658 -20.65 11.33 -18.89
CA GLY A 658 -19.73 10.81 -17.87
C GLY A 658 -18.60 11.77 -17.54
N TYR A 659 -17.72 11.37 -16.63
CA TYR A 659 -16.57 12.17 -16.23
C TYR A 659 -15.43 12.06 -17.24
N ASN A 660 -14.81 13.19 -17.56
CA ASN A 660 -13.60 13.17 -18.39
C ASN A 660 -12.42 12.64 -17.56
N VAL A 661 -12.12 11.36 -17.73
CA VAL A 661 -11.05 10.65 -17.01
C VAL A 661 -9.67 11.30 -17.16
N LEU A 662 -9.40 12.07 -18.23
CA LEU A 662 -8.13 12.76 -18.41
C LEU A 662 -7.95 13.97 -17.45
N LYS A 663 -9.02 14.42 -16.78
CA LYS A 663 -8.95 15.46 -15.73
C LYS A 663 -8.49 14.91 -14.39
N LYS A 664 -8.42 13.58 -14.23
CA LYS A 664 -8.10 12.94 -12.96
C LYS A 664 -6.62 13.16 -12.63
N ASN A 665 -6.35 13.62 -11.41
CA ASN A 665 -5.00 13.56 -10.85
C ASN A 665 -4.77 12.16 -10.28
N PHE A 666 -3.70 11.50 -10.70
CA PHE A 666 -3.39 10.13 -10.31
C PHE A 666 -2.28 10.14 -9.26
N SER A 667 -2.65 9.82 -8.02
CA SER A 667 -1.74 9.81 -6.86
C SER A 667 -1.78 8.51 -6.06
N GLN A 668 -2.85 7.74 -6.24
CA GLN A 668 -3.15 6.52 -5.48
C GLN A 668 -3.77 5.46 -6.40
N SER A 669 -3.65 4.20 -6.01
CA SER A 669 -4.22 3.06 -6.75
C SER A 669 -5.73 3.20 -6.98
N THR A 670 -6.47 3.75 -6.02
CA THR A 670 -7.91 4.03 -6.13
C THR A 670 -8.26 4.97 -7.29
N ASP A 671 -7.37 5.89 -7.67
CA ASP A 671 -7.60 6.80 -8.80
C ASP A 671 -7.63 6.02 -10.13
N TYR A 672 -6.70 5.09 -10.30
CA TYR A 672 -6.66 4.19 -11.46
C TYR A 672 -7.83 3.22 -11.44
N SER A 673 -8.13 2.63 -10.29
CA SER A 673 -9.25 1.70 -10.13
C SER A 673 -10.59 2.32 -10.51
N ALA A 674 -10.87 3.54 -10.06
CA ALA A 674 -12.12 4.23 -10.38
C ALA A 674 -12.22 4.56 -11.88
N VAL A 675 -11.13 5.00 -12.50
CA VAL A 675 -11.08 5.27 -13.95
C VAL A 675 -11.28 3.99 -14.77
N ILE A 676 -10.64 2.87 -14.38
CA ILE A 676 -10.84 1.58 -15.03
C ILE A 676 -12.31 1.18 -14.97
N LEU A 677 -12.95 1.27 -13.80
CA LEU A 677 -14.37 0.95 -13.64
C LEU A 677 -15.27 1.85 -14.50
N GLU A 678 -14.97 3.16 -14.59
CA GLU A 678 -15.73 4.08 -15.45
C GLU A 678 -15.58 3.71 -16.93
N LEU A 679 -14.37 3.41 -17.41
CA LEU A 679 -14.12 3.00 -18.79
C LEU A 679 -14.87 1.70 -19.12
N VAL A 680 -14.76 0.69 -18.25
CA VAL A 680 -15.48 -0.58 -18.40
C VAL A 680 -17.00 -0.38 -18.46
N MET A 681 -17.57 0.43 -17.56
CA MET A 681 -19.01 0.69 -17.54
C MET A 681 -19.49 1.52 -18.72
N SER A 682 -18.62 2.38 -19.26
CA SER A 682 -18.88 3.21 -20.45
C SER A 682 -18.70 2.45 -21.76
N GLY A 683 -18.18 1.22 -21.72
CA GLY A 683 -17.83 0.44 -22.91
C GLY A 683 -16.59 0.97 -23.64
N GLU A 684 -15.70 1.67 -22.94
CA GLU A 684 -14.38 2.06 -23.43
C GLU A 684 -13.35 1.00 -23.05
N ASN A 685 -12.24 0.93 -23.79
CA ASN A 685 -11.17 -0.04 -23.57
C ASN A 685 -10.20 0.44 -22.46
N PRO A 686 -10.16 -0.19 -21.26
CA PRO A 686 -9.26 0.24 -20.19
C PRO A 686 -7.78 -0.10 -20.44
N TYR A 687 -7.47 -0.96 -21.41
CA TYR A 687 -6.11 -1.31 -21.82
C TYR A 687 -5.53 -0.37 -22.88
N ASP A 688 -6.40 0.35 -23.60
CA ASP A 688 -6.00 1.38 -24.57
C ASP A 688 -7.10 2.45 -24.68
N TYR A 689 -7.16 3.35 -23.70
CA TYR A 689 -8.00 4.54 -23.82
C TYR A 689 -7.12 5.74 -24.17
N LEU A 690 -7.21 6.17 -25.43
CA LEU A 690 -6.43 7.27 -25.99
C LEU A 690 -4.90 7.05 -25.87
N GLY A 691 -4.44 5.81 -26.04
CA GLY A 691 -3.01 5.45 -25.95
C GLY A 691 -2.51 5.19 -24.52
N VAL A 692 -3.41 5.15 -23.53
CA VAL A 692 -3.07 4.89 -22.12
C VAL A 692 -3.65 3.55 -21.68
N ASN A 693 -2.77 2.68 -21.18
CA ASN A 693 -3.14 1.43 -20.54
C ASN A 693 -3.29 1.65 -19.02
N TYR A 694 -4.52 1.88 -18.57
CA TYR A 694 -4.82 2.17 -17.16
C TYR A 694 -4.69 0.92 -16.27
N VAL A 695 -4.96 -0.27 -16.83
CA VAL A 695 -4.82 -1.54 -16.11
C VAL A 695 -3.36 -1.79 -15.74
N LYS A 696 -2.45 -1.64 -16.71
CA LYS A 696 -1.01 -1.76 -16.47
C LYS A 696 -0.53 -0.71 -15.45
N LYS A 697 -1.03 0.52 -15.55
CA LYS A 697 -0.71 1.58 -14.58
C LYS A 697 -1.15 1.23 -13.14
N LEU A 698 -2.30 0.59 -12.96
CA LEU A 698 -2.73 0.09 -11.66
C LEU A 698 -1.81 -1.03 -11.17
N GLN A 699 -1.47 -2.01 -12.01
CA GLN A 699 -0.57 -3.11 -11.64
C GLN A 699 0.83 -2.60 -11.25
N GLU A 700 1.35 -1.59 -11.95
CA GLU A 700 2.64 -0.93 -11.65
C GLU A 700 2.71 -0.33 -10.22
N PHE A 701 1.59 -0.11 -9.51
CA PHE A 701 1.62 0.34 -8.11
C PHE A 701 2.21 -0.72 -7.17
N ASN A 702 1.71 -1.95 -7.26
CA ASN A 702 2.25 -3.06 -6.49
C ASN A 702 1.83 -4.41 -7.07
N ASN A 703 2.79 -5.14 -7.65
CA ASN A 703 2.57 -6.49 -8.17
C ASN A 703 2.51 -7.58 -7.07
N SER A 704 2.88 -7.27 -5.82
CA SER A 704 2.83 -8.21 -4.70
C SER A 704 1.42 -8.34 -4.08
N GLY A 705 0.48 -7.47 -4.46
CA GLY A 705 -0.93 -7.56 -4.07
C GLY A 705 -1.40 -6.65 -2.94
N ASP A 706 -0.52 -5.82 -2.36
CA ASP A 706 -0.95 -4.75 -1.43
C ASP A 706 -0.91 -3.39 -2.14
N PHE A 707 -2.08 -2.92 -2.56
CA PHE A 707 -2.24 -1.66 -3.29
C PHE A 707 -2.34 -0.42 -2.38
N GLY A 708 -2.24 -0.59 -1.05
CA GLY A 708 -2.23 0.48 -0.06
C GLY A 708 -3.30 0.35 1.02
N MET A 709 -3.36 1.35 1.91
CA MET A 709 -4.26 1.32 3.07
C MET A 709 -5.74 1.59 2.72
N TYR A 710 -6.60 1.32 3.71
CA TYR A 710 -8.02 1.68 3.68
C TYR A 710 -8.75 1.06 2.47
N SER A 711 -9.24 1.87 1.54
CA SER A 711 -10.04 1.40 0.39
C SER A 711 -9.21 0.89 -0.79
N ALA A 712 -7.90 1.14 -0.82
CA ALA A 712 -7.05 0.88 -1.98
C ALA A 712 -7.14 -0.55 -2.53
N ASN A 713 -6.99 -1.54 -1.65
CA ASN A 713 -7.08 -2.95 -2.02
C ASN A 713 -8.47 -3.36 -2.53
N ILE A 714 -9.55 -2.79 -1.97
CA ILE A 714 -10.94 -3.06 -2.37
C ILE A 714 -11.19 -2.60 -3.81
N TRP A 715 -10.76 -1.37 -4.11
CA TRP A 715 -10.91 -0.76 -5.43
C TRP A 715 -10.00 -1.42 -6.46
N ALA A 716 -8.76 -1.76 -6.09
CA ALA A 716 -7.84 -2.49 -6.96
C ALA A 716 -8.41 -3.86 -7.34
N LEU A 717 -8.90 -4.64 -6.36
CA LEU A 717 -9.55 -5.92 -6.60
C LEU A 717 -10.71 -5.78 -7.60
N SER A 718 -11.62 -4.85 -7.33
CA SER A 718 -12.80 -4.60 -8.17
C SER A 718 -12.44 -4.19 -9.60
N ALA A 719 -11.44 -3.32 -9.75
CA ALA A 719 -10.99 -2.85 -11.07
C ALA A 719 -10.28 -3.93 -11.87
N LEU A 720 -9.43 -4.75 -11.24
CA LEU A 720 -8.75 -5.87 -11.89
C LEU A 720 -9.76 -6.93 -12.35
N GLN A 721 -10.76 -7.25 -11.52
CA GLN A 721 -11.84 -8.17 -11.90
C GLN A 721 -12.70 -7.63 -13.05
N ALA A 722 -13.04 -6.34 -13.05
CA ALA A 722 -13.76 -5.69 -14.14
C ALA A 722 -12.93 -5.67 -15.43
N ALA A 723 -11.65 -5.36 -15.32
CA ALA A 723 -10.72 -5.35 -16.44
C ALA A 723 -10.34 -6.74 -16.93
N GLY A 724 -10.67 -7.82 -16.22
CA GLY A 724 -10.21 -9.16 -16.58
C GLY A 724 -8.68 -9.30 -16.52
N ALA A 725 -8.06 -8.61 -15.58
CA ALA A 725 -6.63 -8.68 -15.32
C ALA A 725 -6.35 -9.73 -14.24
N PRO A 726 -5.13 -10.32 -14.21
CA PRO A 726 -4.72 -11.20 -13.13
C PRO A 726 -4.86 -10.52 -11.76
N VAL A 727 -5.50 -11.22 -10.82
CA VAL A 727 -5.74 -10.73 -9.45
C VAL A 727 -4.74 -11.38 -8.49
N PRO A 728 -3.90 -10.62 -7.78
CA PRO A 728 -3.00 -11.17 -6.77
C PRO A 728 -3.77 -11.83 -5.61
N LYS A 729 -3.33 -13.02 -5.17
CA LYS A 729 -3.95 -13.74 -4.05
C LYS A 729 -3.94 -12.92 -2.76
N GLU A 730 -2.84 -12.20 -2.49
CA GLU A 730 -2.71 -11.35 -1.31
C GLU A 730 -3.78 -10.26 -1.27
N THR A 731 -4.13 -9.67 -2.42
CA THR A 731 -5.21 -8.66 -2.50
C THR A 731 -6.54 -9.25 -2.04
N VAL A 732 -6.87 -10.48 -2.47
CA VAL A 732 -8.09 -11.17 -2.06
C VAL A 732 -8.09 -11.41 -0.54
N GLU A 733 -6.98 -11.88 0.02
CA GLU A 733 -6.86 -12.13 1.47
C GLU A 733 -6.97 -10.86 2.30
N ILE A 734 -6.37 -9.74 1.86
CA ILE A 734 -6.52 -8.44 2.52
C ILE A 734 -7.98 -8.00 2.52
N VAL A 735 -8.64 -8.03 1.37
CA VAL A 735 -10.04 -7.57 1.26
C VAL A 735 -10.99 -8.51 2.00
N LYS A 736 -10.73 -9.83 2.02
CA LYS A 736 -11.46 -10.80 2.85
C LYS A 736 -11.37 -10.43 4.33
N LYS A 737 -10.17 -10.14 4.85
CA LYS A 737 -9.97 -9.68 6.25
C LYS A 737 -10.70 -8.37 6.52
N GLN A 738 -10.71 -7.43 5.56
CA GLN A 738 -11.45 -6.17 5.67
C GLN A 738 -12.97 -6.39 5.76
N ALA A 739 -13.53 -7.32 4.99
CA ALA A 739 -14.95 -7.68 5.08
C ALA A 739 -15.33 -8.33 6.42
N LEU A 740 -14.44 -9.16 6.96
CA LEU A 740 -14.62 -9.86 8.24
C LEU A 740 -14.42 -8.99 9.48
N SER A 741 -13.74 -7.85 9.35
CA SER A 741 -13.40 -7.01 10.49
C SER A 741 -14.61 -6.23 11.02
N GLU A 742 -14.96 -6.50 12.28
CA GLU A 742 -16.05 -5.83 13.01
C GLU A 742 -15.71 -4.37 13.36
N THR A 743 -14.43 -4.01 13.36
CA THR A 743 -13.93 -2.66 13.67
C THR A 743 -13.47 -1.89 12.43
N PHE A 744 -13.70 -2.41 11.23
CA PHE A 744 -13.40 -1.68 10.00
C PHE A 744 -14.54 -0.72 9.65
N ASP A 745 -14.20 0.38 8.99
CA ASP A 745 -15.18 1.41 8.63
C ASP A 745 -16.35 0.82 7.83
N LEU A 746 -17.58 1.24 8.13
CA LEU A 746 -18.79 0.62 7.61
C LEU A 746 -18.90 0.74 6.08
N ASP A 747 -18.50 1.87 5.52
CA ASP A 747 -18.51 2.11 4.08
C ASP A 747 -17.57 1.11 3.40
N MET A 748 -16.36 1.02 3.93
CA MET A 748 -15.31 0.15 3.42
C MET A 748 -15.68 -1.33 3.57
N ARG A 749 -16.30 -1.70 4.69
CA ARG A 749 -16.77 -3.06 4.93
C ARG A 749 -17.85 -3.46 3.93
N GLY A 750 -18.82 -2.58 3.66
CA GLY A 750 -19.80 -2.76 2.59
C GLY A 750 -19.15 -2.92 1.21
N TRP A 751 -18.10 -2.16 0.93
CA TRP A 751 -17.36 -2.29 -0.33
C TRP A 751 -16.51 -3.57 -0.44
N ALA A 752 -15.88 -3.99 0.65
CA ALA A 752 -15.11 -5.22 0.71
C ALA A 752 -15.99 -6.46 0.45
N LEU A 753 -17.25 -6.43 0.90
CA LEU A 753 -18.23 -7.49 0.64
C LEU A 753 -18.52 -7.66 -0.85
N TYR A 754 -18.79 -6.58 -1.60
CA TYR A 754 -19.05 -6.75 -3.03
C TYR A 754 -17.80 -7.17 -3.79
N ALA A 755 -16.62 -6.64 -3.42
CA ALA A 755 -15.35 -6.97 -4.08
C ALA A 755 -14.98 -8.45 -3.92
N THR A 756 -15.32 -9.05 -2.78
CA THR A 756 -15.09 -10.48 -2.50
C THR A 756 -16.19 -11.42 -2.99
N SER A 757 -17.24 -10.92 -3.65
CA SER A 757 -18.40 -11.72 -4.07
C SER A 757 -18.06 -12.92 -4.99
N LEU A 758 -17.04 -12.81 -5.85
CA LEU A 758 -16.55 -13.94 -6.67
C LEU A 758 -15.67 -14.92 -5.89
N TYR A 759 -15.21 -14.53 -4.71
CA TYR A 759 -14.33 -15.30 -3.84
C TYR A 759 -15.07 -15.81 -2.60
N LYS A 760 -16.41 -15.90 -2.63
CA LYS A 760 -17.21 -16.40 -1.50
C LYS A 760 -16.77 -17.78 -1.02
N ASP A 761 -16.26 -18.64 -1.93
CA ASP A 761 -15.80 -19.99 -1.61
C ASP A 761 -14.46 -19.98 -0.83
N THR A 762 -13.82 -18.82 -0.69
CA THR A 762 -12.64 -18.62 0.17
C THR A 762 -13.01 -18.40 1.65
N PHE A 763 -14.29 -18.09 1.94
CA PHE A 763 -14.79 -17.98 3.31
C PHE A 763 -15.13 -19.38 3.81
N THR A 764 -14.72 -19.70 5.03
CA THR A 764 -15.27 -20.84 5.75
C THR A 764 -16.73 -20.55 6.12
N ASP A 765 -17.52 -21.61 6.30
CA ASP A 765 -18.92 -21.49 6.75
C ASP A 765 -19.06 -20.63 8.02
N LYS A 766 -18.15 -20.82 8.98
CA LYS A 766 -18.12 -20.04 10.23
C LYS A 766 -17.83 -18.57 9.98
N GLU A 767 -16.84 -18.26 9.13
CA GLU A 767 -16.51 -16.88 8.75
C GLU A 767 -17.69 -16.19 8.08
N TYR A 768 -18.35 -16.86 7.12
CA TYR A 768 -19.50 -16.31 6.42
C TYR A 768 -20.67 -16.05 7.38
N ALA A 769 -21.01 -17.02 8.24
CA ALA A 769 -22.10 -16.87 9.20
C ALA A 769 -21.81 -15.74 10.21
N LYS A 770 -20.58 -15.65 10.71
CA LYS A 770 -20.16 -14.59 11.64
C LYS A 770 -20.17 -13.20 10.99
N LEU A 771 -19.78 -13.11 9.71
CA LEU A 771 -19.82 -11.88 8.94
C LEU A 771 -21.26 -11.35 8.84
N ILE A 772 -22.24 -12.21 8.54
CA ILE A 772 -23.64 -11.80 8.49
C ILE A 772 -24.17 -11.40 9.87
N GLN A 773 -23.83 -12.17 10.90
CA GLN A 773 -24.25 -11.87 12.28
C GLN A 773 -23.73 -10.52 12.76
N SER A 774 -22.45 -10.24 12.55
CA SER A 774 -21.86 -8.96 12.96
C SER A 774 -22.38 -7.75 12.17
N VAL A 775 -22.88 -7.92 10.95
CA VAL A 775 -23.60 -6.85 10.22
C VAL A 775 -25.01 -6.67 10.79
N LYS A 776 -25.65 -7.78 11.17
CA LYS A 776 -26.91 -7.76 11.90
C LYS A 776 -26.76 -6.97 13.21
N ASP A 777 -25.73 -7.20 14.00
CA ASP A 777 -25.57 -6.60 15.34
C ASP A 777 -25.46 -5.07 15.33
N ILE A 778 -24.93 -4.50 14.25
CA ILE A 778 -24.83 -3.04 14.07
C ILE A 778 -26.12 -2.40 13.50
N GLN A 779 -27.14 -3.19 13.17
CA GLN A 779 -28.44 -2.64 12.75
C GLN A 779 -29.26 -2.21 13.97
N ILE A 780 -29.67 -0.94 14.02
CA ILE A 780 -30.45 -0.40 15.13
C ILE A 780 -31.81 -1.12 15.25
N GLN A 781 -31.99 -1.88 16.33
CA GLN A 781 -33.20 -2.68 16.58
C GLN A 781 -34.26 -1.95 17.41
N LYS A 782 -33.83 -1.04 18.29
CA LYS A 782 -34.74 -0.29 19.17
C LYS A 782 -35.30 0.91 18.41
N THR A 783 -36.58 1.21 18.62
CA THR A 783 -37.17 2.45 18.11
C THR A 783 -36.35 3.63 18.57
N THR A 784 -35.67 4.28 17.62
CA THR A 784 -34.72 5.34 17.89
C THR A 784 -35.07 6.54 17.02
N ASP A 785 -35.34 7.67 17.68
CA ASP A 785 -35.54 8.96 17.03
C ASP A 785 -34.27 9.79 17.14
N MET A 786 -33.93 10.50 16.07
CA MET A 786 -32.83 11.45 16.05
C MET A 786 -33.27 12.70 15.28
N ASN A 787 -33.37 13.84 15.98
CA ASN A 787 -33.86 15.10 15.42
C ASN A 787 -35.26 14.99 14.77
N GLY A 788 -36.16 14.17 15.33
CA GLY A 788 -37.50 13.96 14.80
C GLY A 788 -37.55 13.03 13.58
N ILE A 789 -36.45 12.33 13.28
CA ILE A 789 -36.36 11.33 12.21
C ILE A 789 -36.14 9.96 12.85
N ASP A 790 -37.02 9.02 12.51
CA ASP A 790 -36.88 7.62 12.90
C ASP A 790 -35.70 6.97 12.16
N VAL A 791 -34.67 6.61 12.91
CA VAL A 791 -33.43 5.98 12.41
C VAL A 791 -33.40 4.48 12.68
N THR A 792 -34.53 3.88 13.06
CA THR A 792 -34.59 2.44 13.31
C THR A 792 -34.37 1.65 12.03
N GLY A 793 -33.53 0.62 12.11
CA GLY A 793 -33.10 -0.18 10.96
C GLY A 793 -31.85 0.34 10.25
N VAL A 794 -31.31 1.51 10.63
CA VAL A 794 -30.02 2.01 10.11
C VAL A 794 -28.87 1.11 10.60
N PHE A 795 -27.83 0.95 9.79
CA PHE A 795 -26.58 0.32 10.18
C PHE A 795 -25.66 1.36 10.84
N GLU A 796 -25.22 1.10 12.06
CA GLU A 796 -24.39 2.01 12.84
C GLU A 796 -22.90 1.73 12.61
N ASN A 797 -22.11 2.80 12.44
CA ASN A 797 -20.66 2.69 12.31
C ASN A 797 -20.02 2.66 13.71
N PHE A 798 -18.99 1.85 13.89
CA PHE A 798 -18.30 1.67 15.16
C PHE A 798 -17.50 2.92 15.60
N TYR A 799 -16.90 3.67 14.66
CA TYR A 799 -16.08 4.84 14.97
C TYR A 799 -16.89 6.10 15.26
N TYR A 800 -18.08 6.21 14.67
CA TYR A 800 -18.92 7.38 14.76
C TYR A 800 -20.40 7.04 14.55
N THR A 801 -21.29 7.68 15.28
CA THR A 801 -22.74 7.45 15.20
C THR A 801 -23.42 8.37 14.17
N ASN A 802 -22.68 8.89 13.18
CA ASN A 802 -23.25 9.67 12.07
C ASN A 802 -24.01 8.72 11.13
N ARG A 803 -25.27 8.48 11.47
CA ARG A 803 -26.27 7.61 10.82
C ARG A 803 -26.68 8.15 9.45
N ASN A 804 -25.71 8.25 8.55
CA ASN A 804 -25.86 8.85 7.24
C ASN A 804 -26.27 7.82 6.18
N ILE A 805 -26.86 8.31 5.08
CA ILE A 805 -27.39 7.44 4.02
C ILE A 805 -26.30 6.71 3.23
N MET A 806 -25.08 7.26 3.15
CA MET A 806 -23.99 6.69 2.35
C MET A 806 -23.50 5.39 2.97
N SER A 807 -23.15 5.42 4.26
CA SER A 807 -22.68 4.24 5.00
C SER A 807 -23.71 3.13 4.99
N HIS A 808 -24.98 3.50 5.22
CA HIS A 808 -26.09 2.56 5.15
C HIS A 808 -26.20 1.92 3.75
N ALA A 809 -26.16 2.73 2.69
CA ALA A 809 -26.26 2.26 1.32
C ALA A 809 -25.07 1.39 0.88
N CYS A 810 -23.84 1.72 1.29
CA CYS A 810 -22.64 0.90 1.05
C CYS A 810 -22.80 -0.53 1.59
N MET A 811 -23.37 -0.67 2.79
CA MET A 811 -23.64 -1.99 3.37
C MET A 811 -24.76 -2.72 2.63
N VAL A 812 -25.85 -2.04 2.26
CA VAL A 812 -26.92 -2.64 1.44
C VAL A 812 -26.38 -3.14 0.10
N THR A 813 -25.52 -2.37 -0.57
CA THR A 813 -24.80 -2.75 -1.79
C THR A 813 -23.94 -4.00 -1.58
N GLY A 814 -23.17 -4.07 -0.49
CA GLY A 814 -22.34 -5.23 -0.14
C GLY A 814 -23.16 -6.50 0.08
N LEU A 815 -24.23 -6.42 0.86
CA LEU A 815 -25.15 -7.53 1.13
C LEU A 815 -25.86 -7.99 -0.15
N THR A 816 -26.32 -7.06 -0.98
CA THR A 816 -26.93 -7.38 -2.28
C THR A 816 -25.96 -8.12 -3.21
N ALA A 817 -24.66 -7.80 -3.16
CA ALA A 817 -23.65 -8.43 -3.99
C ALA A 817 -23.43 -9.91 -3.68
N ILE A 818 -23.55 -10.30 -2.40
CA ILE A 818 -23.44 -11.71 -1.98
C ILE A 818 -24.76 -12.48 -2.10
N GLY A 819 -25.87 -11.76 -2.35
CA GLY A 819 -27.20 -12.30 -2.65
C GLY A 819 -28.26 -12.04 -1.58
N ILE A 820 -27.93 -11.27 -0.54
CA ILE A 820 -28.78 -11.06 0.63
C ILE A 820 -29.84 -10.04 0.32
N ASP A 821 -31.09 -10.44 0.54
CA ASP A 821 -32.24 -9.56 0.42
C ASP A 821 -32.51 -8.84 1.74
N THR A 822 -31.98 -7.63 1.84
CA THR A 822 -32.17 -6.77 3.01
C THR A 822 -33.61 -6.26 3.19
N GLY A 823 -34.54 -6.58 2.29
CA GLY A 823 -35.98 -6.29 2.46
C GLY A 823 -36.79 -7.48 3.00
N LYS A 824 -36.20 -8.67 3.14
CA LYS A 824 -36.87 -9.85 3.69
C LYS A 824 -37.04 -9.75 5.22
N ASN A 825 -37.93 -10.60 5.73
CA ASN A 825 -38.25 -10.67 7.17
C ASN A 825 -37.02 -10.92 8.05
N GLU A 826 -35.98 -11.59 7.56
CA GLU A 826 -34.74 -11.82 8.32
C GLU A 826 -33.95 -10.54 8.66
N TRP A 827 -34.20 -9.45 7.94
CA TRP A 827 -33.58 -8.13 8.17
C TRP A 827 -34.56 -7.11 8.75
N LYS A 828 -35.84 -7.48 8.90
CA LYS A 828 -36.80 -6.65 9.62
C LYS A 828 -36.43 -6.68 11.09
N GLY A 829 -36.07 -5.52 11.62
CA GLY A 829 -35.83 -5.38 13.05
C GLY A 829 -37.07 -5.67 13.87
N ARG A 830 -36.93 -5.69 15.19
CA ARG A 830 -38.03 -6.06 16.12
C ARG A 830 -39.29 -5.17 16.03
N ASN A 831 -39.16 -3.97 15.46
CA ASN A 831 -40.26 -3.05 15.20
C ASN A 831 -40.83 -3.12 13.76
N GLY A 832 -40.33 -4.06 12.96
CA GLY A 832 -40.72 -4.27 11.56
C GLY A 832 -39.93 -3.46 10.52
N ALA A 833 -39.00 -2.59 10.92
CA ALA A 833 -38.20 -1.80 9.99
C ALA A 833 -37.01 -2.60 9.43
N ASP A 834 -36.95 -2.73 8.11
CA ASP A 834 -35.80 -3.31 7.39
C ASP A 834 -34.87 -2.21 6.82
N PRO A 835 -33.63 -2.56 6.42
CA PRO A 835 -32.71 -1.63 5.77
C PRO A 835 -33.28 -0.93 4.52
N VAL A 836 -34.10 -1.61 3.70
CA VAL A 836 -34.71 -0.97 2.51
C VAL A 836 -35.66 0.16 2.92
N SER A 837 -36.33 0.02 4.06
CA SER A 837 -37.23 1.03 4.63
C SER A 837 -36.50 2.31 5.00
N VAL A 838 -35.22 2.23 5.35
CA VAL A 838 -34.38 3.41 5.62
C VAL A 838 -34.12 4.18 4.33
N LEU A 839 -33.79 3.49 3.23
CA LEU A 839 -33.62 4.12 1.91
C LEU A 839 -34.90 4.86 1.48
N GLU A 840 -36.07 4.28 1.73
CA GLU A 840 -37.36 4.89 1.42
C GLU A 840 -37.65 6.12 2.30
N LYS A 841 -37.44 6.01 3.61
CA LYS A 841 -37.63 7.12 4.58
C LYS A 841 -36.72 8.30 4.28
N TYR A 842 -35.48 8.06 3.86
CA TYR A 842 -34.50 9.11 3.61
C TYR A 842 -34.68 9.77 2.24
N GLN A 843 -35.51 9.20 1.37
CA GLN A 843 -35.75 9.73 0.04
C GLN A 843 -36.68 10.96 0.08
N LEU A 844 -36.11 12.12 -0.25
CA LEU A 844 -36.79 13.40 -0.34
C LEU A 844 -37.90 13.42 -1.40
N SER A 845 -38.81 14.40 -1.31
CA SER A 845 -39.85 14.64 -2.31
C SER A 845 -39.29 14.96 -3.71
N THR A 846 -38.08 15.54 -3.75
CA THR A 846 -37.27 15.79 -4.96
C THR A 846 -36.72 14.51 -5.60
N GLY A 847 -36.95 13.33 -5.00
CA GLY A 847 -36.45 12.05 -5.48
C GLY A 847 -35.01 11.71 -5.08
N GLY A 848 -34.24 12.68 -4.60
CA GLY A 848 -32.91 12.47 -4.00
C GLY A 848 -32.98 12.00 -2.55
N TRP A 849 -31.85 11.95 -1.86
CA TRP A 849 -31.75 11.58 -0.44
C TRP A 849 -31.10 12.71 0.36
N PHE A 850 -31.54 12.91 1.61
CA PHE A 850 -30.80 13.75 2.53
C PHE A 850 -29.57 13.00 3.07
N TYR A 851 -28.57 13.75 3.52
CA TYR A 851 -27.28 13.21 3.94
C TYR A 851 -27.38 12.39 5.24
N SER A 852 -27.84 13.02 6.32
CA SER A 852 -28.03 12.39 7.63
C SER A 852 -29.13 13.11 8.43
N PRO A 853 -29.69 12.48 9.48
CA PRO A 853 -30.66 13.12 10.38
C PRO A 853 -30.13 14.36 11.12
N GLU A 854 -28.81 14.52 11.21
CA GLU A 854 -28.17 15.74 11.76
C GLU A 854 -28.18 16.91 10.78
N ASN A 855 -28.20 16.60 9.48
CA ASN A 855 -28.17 17.58 8.40
C ASN A 855 -29.27 17.30 7.36
N PRO A 856 -30.56 17.25 7.75
CA PRO A 856 -31.65 16.80 6.87
C PRO A 856 -31.94 17.79 5.72
N SER A 857 -31.44 19.03 5.82
CA SER A 857 -31.52 20.04 4.76
C SER A 857 -30.49 19.87 3.65
N GLN A 858 -29.44 19.08 3.87
CA GLN A 858 -28.43 18.77 2.85
C GLN A 858 -28.85 17.49 2.11
N GLY A 859 -28.96 17.55 0.79
CA GLY A 859 -29.38 16.40 0.00
C GLY A 859 -29.21 16.58 -1.50
N GLY A 860 -29.42 15.49 -2.24
CA GLY A 860 -29.27 15.45 -3.68
C GLY A 860 -29.32 14.02 -4.22
N TRP A 861 -28.79 13.82 -5.42
CA TRP A 861 -28.59 12.48 -5.98
C TRP A 861 -27.41 11.80 -5.29
N ASN A 862 -27.62 11.32 -4.06
CA ASN A 862 -26.58 10.66 -3.28
C ASN A 862 -26.08 9.40 -4.02
N LYS A 863 -24.78 9.35 -4.30
CA LYS A 863 -24.16 8.32 -5.14
C LYS A 863 -24.40 6.89 -4.62
N ASP A 864 -24.21 6.66 -3.33
CA ASP A 864 -24.28 5.32 -2.75
C ASP A 864 -25.73 4.86 -2.64
N ALA A 865 -26.65 5.77 -2.28
CA ALA A 865 -28.09 5.47 -2.27
C ALA A 865 -28.60 5.09 -3.67
N VAL A 866 -28.19 5.83 -4.71
CA VAL A 866 -28.55 5.49 -6.10
C VAL A 866 -28.01 4.12 -6.49
N ILE A 867 -26.76 3.81 -6.12
CA ILE A 867 -26.15 2.50 -6.40
C ILE A 867 -26.91 1.39 -5.67
N ALA A 868 -27.16 1.52 -4.37
CA ALA A 868 -27.88 0.53 -3.58
C ALA A 868 -29.29 0.26 -4.12
N VAL A 869 -30.04 1.30 -4.48
CA VAL A 869 -31.37 1.15 -5.08
C VAL A 869 -31.30 0.47 -6.45
N GLY A 870 -30.31 0.83 -7.28
CA GLY A 870 -30.08 0.16 -8.56
C GLY A 870 -29.71 -1.32 -8.42
N ASP A 871 -28.90 -1.63 -7.41
CA ASP A 871 -28.47 -2.99 -7.10
C ASP A 871 -29.64 -3.86 -6.64
N LEU A 872 -30.47 -3.35 -5.71
CA LEU A 872 -31.69 -4.01 -5.26
C LEU A 872 -32.65 -4.25 -6.43
N TYR A 873 -32.85 -3.25 -7.30
CA TYR A 873 -33.72 -3.35 -8.48
C TYR A 873 -33.25 -4.43 -9.46
N ASN A 874 -31.95 -4.48 -9.76
CA ASN A 874 -31.38 -5.48 -10.65
C ASN A 874 -31.12 -6.83 -9.97
N GLY A 875 -31.27 -6.91 -8.65
CA GLY A 875 -31.04 -8.11 -7.84
C GLY A 875 -29.59 -8.58 -7.80
N SER A 876 -28.64 -7.68 -8.08
CA SER A 876 -27.19 -7.93 -8.09
C SER A 876 -26.47 -6.60 -7.95
N ASN A 877 -25.21 -6.62 -7.52
CA ASN A 877 -24.41 -5.40 -7.41
C ASN A 877 -23.88 -4.91 -8.76
N VAL A 878 -23.78 -3.59 -8.94
CA VAL A 878 -23.29 -2.97 -10.17
C VAL A 878 -21.88 -3.44 -10.55
N TYR A 879 -20.93 -3.48 -9.63
CA TYR A 879 -19.56 -3.85 -9.95
C TYR A 879 -19.47 -5.30 -10.39
N THR A 880 -20.19 -6.21 -9.71
CA THR A 880 -20.21 -7.63 -10.05
C THR A 880 -20.83 -7.91 -11.41
N ARG A 881 -21.82 -7.12 -11.85
CA ARG A 881 -22.37 -7.19 -13.21
C ARG A 881 -21.34 -6.82 -14.29
N TYR A 882 -20.32 -6.03 -13.94
CA TYR A 882 -19.25 -5.59 -14.84
C TYR A 882 -17.94 -6.37 -14.72
N TYR A 883 -17.83 -7.32 -13.79
CA TYR A 883 -16.70 -8.24 -13.76
C TYR A 883 -16.61 -9.07 -15.04
N LEU A 884 -15.38 -9.24 -15.54
CA LEU A 884 -15.14 -10.11 -16.68
C LEU A 884 -15.22 -11.56 -16.21
N THR A 885 -16.34 -12.21 -16.50
CA THR A 885 -16.55 -13.63 -16.20
C THR A 885 -16.40 -14.47 -17.47
N PRO A 886 -16.10 -15.78 -17.35
CA PRO A 886 -16.08 -16.72 -18.48
C PRO A 886 -17.34 -16.63 -19.36
N SER A 887 -18.52 -16.50 -18.73
CA SER A 887 -19.81 -16.36 -19.44
C SER A 887 -19.90 -15.06 -20.24
N ARG A 888 -19.39 -13.94 -19.69
CA ARG A 888 -19.40 -12.64 -20.37
C ARG A 888 -18.44 -12.62 -21.55
N TYR A 889 -17.27 -13.24 -21.40
CA TYR A 889 -16.28 -13.40 -22.47
C TYR A 889 -16.88 -14.19 -23.64
N LYS A 890 -17.47 -15.36 -23.36
CA LYS A 890 -18.13 -16.20 -24.38
C LYS A 890 -19.26 -15.45 -25.12
N LYS A 891 -20.10 -14.72 -24.38
CA LYS A 891 -21.17 -13.90 -25.00
C LYS A 891 -20.64 -12.83 -25.95
N LEU A 892 -19.44 -12.29 -25.72
CA LEU A 892 -18.82 -11.33 -26.63
C LEU A 892 -18.35 -12.02 -27.91
N LEU A 893 -17.69 -13.18 -27.79
CA LEU A 893 -17.28 -14.00 -28.93
C LEU A 893 -18.48 -14.38 -29.80
N ASP A 894 -19.57 -14.89 -29.20
CA ASP A 894 -20.79 -15.25 -29.93
C ASP A 894 -21.42 -14.06 -30.69
N LYS A 895 -21.29 -12.84 -30.15
CA LYS A 895 -21.78 -11.61 -30.80
C LYS A 895 -20.87 -11.21 -31.96
N ALA A 896 -19.55 -11.25 -31.75
CA ALA A 896 -18.57 -10.92 -32.77
C ALA A 896 -18.61 -11.89 -33.95
N GLU A 897 -18.76 -13.19 -33.70
CA GLU A 897 -18.92 -14.22 -34.74
C GLU A 897 -20.16 -13.95 -35.60
N LYS A 898 -21.29 -13.63 -34.97
CA LYS A 898 -22.53 -13.26 -35.70
C LYS A 898 -22.36 -12.01 -36.55
N LEU A 899 -21.62 -11.01 -36.07
CA LEU A 899 -21.31 -9.81 -36.85
C LEU A 899 -20.39 -10.12 -38.04
N LEU A 900 -19.38 -10.97 -37.85
CA LEU A 900 -18.48 -11.42 -38.93
C LEU A 900 -19.20 -12.26 -40.00
N ALA A 901 -20.17 -13.08 -39.60
CA ALA A 901 -21.04 -13.84 -40.51
C ALA A 901 -21.99 -12.94 -41.31
N GLY A 902 -22.27 -11.72 -40.82
CA GLY A 902 -23.10 -10.73 -41.47
C GLY A 902 -22.42 -9.96 -42.62
N THR A 903 -23.19 -9.06 -43.23
CA THR A 903 -22.69 -8.14 -44.26
C THR A 903 -22.00 -6.95 -43.60
N ILE A 904 -20.67 -6.95 -43.60
CA ILE A 904 -19.84 -5.79 -43.24
C ILE A 904 -19.37 -5.16 -44.56
N THR A 905 -19.86 -3.95 -44.87
CA THR A 905 -19.58 -3.24 -46.12
C THR A 905 -18.15 -2.73 -46.23
N GLU A 906 -17.45 -2.58 -45.11
CA GLU A 906 -16.09 -2.04 -45.05
C GLU A 906 -15.04 -3.12 -44.76
N GLY A 907 -14.18 -3.40 -45.73
CA GLY A 907 -13.15 -4.44 -45.63
C GLY A 907 -12.17 -4.26 -44.46
N THR A 908 -11.73 -3.03 -44.19
CA THR A 908 -10.77 -2.73 -43.11
C THR A 908 -11.37 -2.97 -41.72
N LYS A 909 -12.63 -2.58 -41.49
CA LYS A 909 -13.33 -2.85 -40.22
C LYS A 909 -13.59 -4.35 -40.04
N ARG A 910 -13.93 -5.06 -41.13
CA ARG A 910 -14.06 -6.53 -41.13
C ARG A 910 -12.75 -7.23 -40.77
N GLU A 911 -11.63 -6.81 -41.37
CA GLU A 911 -10.30 -7.36 -41.08
C GLU A 911 -9.88 -7.10 -39.63
N ALA A 912 -10.13 -5.89 -39.10
CA ALA A 912 -9.83 -5.56 -37.72
C ALA A 912 -10.66 -6.40 -36.73
N LEU A 913 -11.96 -6.55 -36.97
CA LEU A 913 -12.84 -7.41 -36.17
C LEU A 913 -12.41 -8.88 -36.24
N GLN A 914 -12.07 -9.39 -37.42
CA GLN A 914 -11.62 -10.77 -37.61
C GLN A 914 -10.33 -11.03 -36.81
N LYS A 915 -9.35 -10.14 -36.90
CA LYS A 915 -8.09 -10.26 -36.17
C LYS A 915 -8.29 -10.22 -34.65
N ALA A 916 -9.15 -9.33 -34.16
CA ALA A 916 -9.45 -9.24 -32.74
C ALA A 916 -10.23 -10.47 -32.23
N TYR A 917 -11.12 -11.02 -33.07
CA TYR A 917 -11.84 -12.26 -32.77
C TYR A 917 -10.88 -13.45 -32.64
N GLU A 918 -10.00 -13.65 -33.63
CA GLU A 918 -9.00 -14.71 -33.64
C GLU A 918 -8.03 -14.62 -32.44
N GLU A 919 -7.70 -13.40 -31.99
CA GLU A 919 -6.88 -13.23 -30.78
C GLU A 919 -7.65 -13.60 -29.51
N ALA A 920 -8.88 -13.11 -29.36
CA ALA A 920 -9.71 -13.39 -28.20
C ALA A 920 -10.12 -14.88 -28.09
N GLU A 921 -10.36 -15.53 -29.23
CA GLU A 921 -10.74 -16.95 -29.31
C GLU A 921 -9.65 -17.88 -28.75
N LYS A 922 -8.36 -17.51 -28.83
CA LYS A 922 -7.24 -18.28 -28.25
C LYS A 922 -7.41 -18.55 -26.76
N TYR A 923 -8.13 -17.69 -26.06
CA TYR A 923 -8.32 -17.73 -24.61
C TYR A 923 -9.69 -18.31 -24.21
N ALA A 924 -10.45 -18.82 -25.19
CA ALA A 924 -11.76 -19.44 -25.02
C ALA A 924 -11.73 -20.93 -25.42
N ASP A 925 -11.16 -21.77 -24.54
CA ASP A 925 -11.29 -23.23 -24.61
C ASP A 925 -12.73 -23.67 -24.24
N GLU A 926 -13.27 -24.69 -24.92
CA GLU A 926 -14.58 -25.32 -24.67
C GLU A 926 -14.83 -25.70 -23.19
N ASN A 927 -13.78 -25.92 -22.40
CA ASN A 927 -13.80 -26.30 -20.99
C ASN A 927 -13.22 -25.25 -20.03
N ASN A 928 -12.57 -24.17 -20.51
CA ASN A 928 -11.89 -23.22 -19.63
C ASN A 928 -11.70 -21.82 -20.26
N VAL A 929 -12.79 -21.08 -20.45
CA VAL A 929 -12.70 -19.64 -20.79
C VAL A 929 -12.15 -18.89 -19.58
N THR A 930 -10.95 -18.33 -19.70
CA THR A 930 -10.32 -17.61 -18.59
C THR A 930 -10.93 -16.22 -18.42
N SER A 931 -10.92 -15.68 -17.20
CA SER A 931 -11.23 -14.27 -16.93
C SER A 931 -10.00 -13.36 -16.99
N GLU A 932 -8.81 -13.88 -17.32
CA GLU A 932 -7.51 -13.21 -17.13
C GLU A 932 -6.86 -12.67 -18.42
N HIS A 933 -7.64 -12.54 -19.50
CA HIS A 933 -7.22 -11.96 -20.79
C HIS A 933 -8.14 -10.82 -21.24
N GLY A 934 -8.33 -9.86 -20.34
CA GLY A 934 -9.15 -8.69 -20.61
C GLY A 934 -8.64 -7.80 -21.74
N ASP A 935 -7.34 -7.76 -21.97
CA ASP A 935 -6.74 -7.05 -23.11
C ASP A 935 -7.31 -7.51 -24.45
N ALA A 936 -7.38 -8.82 -24.67
CA ALA A 936 -8.00 -9.40 -25.87
C ALA A 936 -9.53 -9.19 -25.89
N TYR A 937 -10.21 -9.30 -24.74
CA TYR A 937 -11.65 -9.04 -24.62
C TYR A 937 -12.03 -7.61 -25.02
N TYR A 938 -11.36 -6.61 -24.44
CA TYR A 938 -11.68 -5.21 -24.68
C TYR A 938 -11.24 -4.74 -26.07
N ALA A 939 -10.17 -5.32 -26.64
CA ALA A 939 -9.81 -5.10 -28.05
C ALA A 939 -10.88 -5.65 -29.02
N LEU A 940 -11.42 -6.85 -28.74
CA LEU A 940 -12.55 -7.41 -29.51
C LEU A 940 -13.80 -6.53 -29.37
N GLN A 941 -14.12 -6.09 -28.16
CA GLN A 941 -15.26 -5.22 -27.90
C GLN A 941 -15.15 -3.90 -28.69
N GLU A 942 -13.97 -3.27 -28.70
CA GLU A 942 -13.71 -2.05 -29.46
C GLU A 942 -13.83 -2.27 -30.97
N ALA A 943 -13.25 -3.35 -31.51
CA ALA A 943 -13.38 -3.69 -32.93
C ALA A 943 -14.83 -3.98 -33.33
N MET A 944 -15.60 -4.60 -32.44
CA MET A 944 -17.03 -4.84 -32.62
C MET A 944 -17.82 -3.53 -32.67
N TYR A 945 -17.51 -2.59 -31.78
CA TYR A 945 -18.14 -1.25 -31.74
C TYR A 945 -17.81 -0.39 -32.95
N ALA A 946 -16.63 -0.57 -33.54
CA ALA A 946 -16.28 0.11 -34.79
C ALA A 946 -17.11 -0.38 -35.99
N VAL A 947 -17.62 -1.62 -35.96
CA VAL A 947 -18.50 -2.19 -36.99
C VAL A 947 -19.96 -1.84 -36.73
N ASP A 948 -20.43 -1.96 -35.49
CA ASP A 948 -21.79 -1.64 -35.08
C ASP A 948 -21.78 -0.79 -33.80
N GLU A 949 -21.94 0.53 -33.97
CA GLU A 949 -21.94 1.46 -32.83
C GLU A 949 -23.19 1.27 -31.95
N SER A 950 -24.28 0.70 -32.47
CA SER A 950 -25.54 0.57 -31.72
C SER A 950 -25.43 -0.37 -30.51
N VAL A 951 -24.40 -1.21 -30.47
CA VAL A 951 -24.09 -2.10 -29.35
C VAL A 951 -23.13 -1.49 -28.32
N LYS A 952 -22.58 -0.28 -28.56
CA LYS A 952 -21.79 0.48 -27.58
C LYS A 952 -22.72 1.20 -26.60
N PRO A 953 -22.43 1.19 -25.28
CA PRO A 953 -23.14 2.05 -24.34
C PRO A 953 -23.03 3.53 -24.77
N GLY A 954 -24.16 4.24 -24.83
CA GLY A 954 -24.21 5.65 -25.29
C GLY A 954 -23.63 6.68 -24.32
N VAL A 955 -22.55 6.33 -23.60
CA VAL A 955 -21.87 7.20 -22.64
C VAL A 955 -20.86 8.09 -23.37
N PHE A 956 -20.88 9.39 -23.09
CA PHE A 956 -19.89 10.34 -23.60
C PHE A 956 -19.11 10.93 -22.44
N LEU A 957 -17.80 10.70 -22.39
CA LEU A 957 -16.93 11.18 -21.31
C LEU A 957 -16.54 12.65 -21.56
N GLY A 958 -17.44 13.57 -21.23
CA GLY A 958 -17.25 15.01 -21.46
C GLY A 958 -18.54 15.81 -21.37
N THR A 959 -18.49 17.05 -21.86
CA THR A 959 -19.60 18.01 -21.77
C THR A 959 -20.62 17.86 -22.91
N ALA A 960 -21.83 18.39 -22.70
CA ALA A 960 -22.86 18.47 -23.73
C ALA A 960 -22.35 19.22 -24.99
N LYS A 961 -21.60 20.31 -24.79
CA LYS A 961 -21.05 21.14 -25.87
C LYS A 961 -20.01 20.37 -26.70
N GLU A 962 -19.16 19.57 -26.06
CA GLU A 962 -18.21 18.71 -26.76
C GLU A 962 -18.93 17.63 -27.57
N ARG A 963 -19.99 17.02 -27.03
CA ARG A 963 -20.81 16.06 -27.77
C ARG A 963 -21.50 16.69 -28.98
N GLU A 964 -22.03 17.90 -28.83
CA GLU A 964 -22.60 18.66 -29.96
C GLU A 964 -21.57 18.91 -31.07
N GLN A 965 -20.31 19.22 -30.70
CA GLN A 965 -19.21 19.38 -31.67
C GLN A 965 -18.91 18.08 -32.42
N VAL A 966 -18.85 16.95 -31.69
CA VAL A 966 -18.65 15.62 -32.31
C VAL A 966 -19.81 15.29 -33.25
N ASN A 967 -21.05 15.43 -32.80
CA ASN A 967 -22.24 15.15 -33.61
C ASN A 967 -22.33 16.04 -34.85
N ALA A 968 -21.90 17.31 -34.75
CA ALA A 968 -21.84 18.21 -35.89
C ALA A 968 -20.83 17.72 -36.95
N VAL A 969 -19.67 17.23 -36.52
CA VAL A 969 -18.66 16.65 -37.43
C VAL A 969 -19.16 15.35 -38.06
N ILE A 970 -19.74 14.43 -37.27
CA ILE A 970 -20.34 13.18 -37.79
C ILE A 970 -21.38 13.52 -38.88
N LYS A 971 -22.31 14.42 -38.59
CA LYS A 971 -23.34 14.85 -39.55
C LYS A 971 -22.76 15.52 -40.79
N ALA A 972 -21.67 16.26 -40.65
CA ALA A 972 -20.99 16.88 -41.78
C ALA A 972 -20.33 15.83 -42.68
N ILE A 973 -19.73 14.79 -42.10
CA ILE A 973 -19.15 13.65 -42.82
C ILE A 973 -20.25 12.82 -43.51
N ASP A 974 -21.38 12.55 -42.84
CA ASP A 974 -22.52 11.82 -43.43
C ASP A 974 -23.11 12.54 -44.66
N SER A 975 -22.90 13.86 -44.77
CA SER A 975 -23.32 14.63 -45.95
C SER A 975 -22.44 14.41 -47.18
N ILE A 976 -21.38 13.60 -47.08
CA ILE A 976 -20.50 13.20 -48.20
C ILE A 976 -21.19 12.05 -48.95
N SER A 977 -22.05 12.39 -49.91
CA SER A 977 -22.77 11.40 -50.71
C SER A 977 -21.97 10.85 -51.91
N SER A 978 -20.88 11.51 -52.31
CA SER A 978 -19.99 11.08 -53.38
C SER A 978 -18.62 11.76 -53.29
N TYR A 979 -17.58 11.09 -53.79
CA TYR A 979 -16.23 11.65 -53.88
C TYR A 979 -16.11 12.49 -55.17
N SER A 980 -16.12 13.83 -55.04
CA SER A 980 -15.94 14.76 -56.16
C SER A 980 -14.93 15.85 -55.83
N TYR A 981 -14.06 16.19 -56.79
CA TYR A 981 -13.04 17.23 -56.59
C TYR A 981 -13.62 18.64 -56.39
N LYS A 982 -14.83 18.91 -56.90
CA LYS A 982 -15.53 20.19 -56.71
C LYS A 982 -15.85 20.49 -55.23
N ASP A 983 -16.00 19.44 -54.41
CA ASP A 983 -16.35 19.53 -53.00
C ASP A 983 -15.12 19.67 -52.10
N LYS A 984 -13.91 19.78 -52.67
CA LYS A 984 -12.64 19.93 -51.93
C LYS A 984 -12.73 20.95 -50.80
N THR A 985 -13.17 22.18 -51.09
CA THR A 985 -13.26 23.24 -50.06
C THR A 985 -14.17 22.84 -48.89
N LYS A 986 -15.25 22.10 -49.16
CA LYS A 986 -16.14 21.55 -48.14
C LYS A 986 -15.43 20.45 -47.35
N LEU A 987 -14.75 19.52 -48.02
CA LEU A 987 -13.98 18.45 -47.40
C LEU A 987 -12.85 18.98 -46.51
N ASP A 988 -12.08 19.97 -46.98
CA ASP A 988 -11.03 20.65 -46.21
C ASP A 988 -11.60 21.32 -44.95
N SER A 989 -12.80 21.91 -45.05
CA SER A 989 -13.51 22.51 -43.91
C SER A 989 -13.95 21.45 -42.89
N ILE A 990 -14.51 20.33 -43.35
CA ILE A 990 -14.88 19.20 -42.47
C ILE A 990 -13.63 18.63 -41.81
N LYS A 991 -12.55 18.44 -42.58
CA LYS A 991 -11.25 17.95 -42.08
C LYS A 991 -10.67 18.86 -41.01
N LYS A 992 -10.71 20.17 -41.21
CA LYS A 992 -10.30 21.13 -40.20
C LYS A 992 -11.12 21.02 -38.92
N GLN A 993 -12.44 20.85 -39.01
CA GLN A 993 -13.29 20.64 -37.83
C GLN A 993 -12.96 19.33 -37.10
N TYR A 994 -12.74 18.24 -37.86
CA TYR A 994 -12.32 16.96 -37.32
C TYR A 994 -10.94 17.01 -36.66
N ASP A 995 -9.97 17.71 -37.24
CA ASP A 995 -8.63 17.84 -36.66
C ASP A 995 -8.62 18.68 -35.38
N VAL A 996 -9.52 19.67 -35.23
CA VAL A 996 -9.76 20.36 -33.94
C VAL A 996 -10.26 19.39 -32.86
N LEU A 997 -11.03 18.36 -33.22
CA LEU A 997 -11.43 17.32 -32.27
C LEU A 997 -10.24 16.45 -31.84
N LYS A 998 -9.21 16.27 -32.67
CA LYS A 998 -7.98 15.55 -32.30
C LYS A 998 -7.20 16.26 -31.21
N GLU A 999 -7.00 17.56 -31.38
CA GLU A 999 -6.37 18.42 -30.35
C GLU A 999 -7.12 18.36 -29.01
N LYS A 1000 -8.44 18.14 -29.09
CA LYS A 1000 -9.34 18.05 -27.94
C LYS A 1000 -9.64 16.63 -27.49
N ARG A 1001 -8.86 15.59 -27.81
CA ARG A 1001 -9.12 14.16 -27.46
C ARG A 1001 -10.46 13.56 -27.94
N LEU A 1002 -11.31 14.29 -28.65
CA LEU A 1002 -12.70 13.88 -28.97
C LEU A 1002 -12.82 13.08 -30.28
N PHE A 1003 -11.74 13.01 -31.07
CA PHE A 1003 -11.76 12.43 -32.41
C PHE A 1003 -12.20 10.96 -32.44
N HIS A 1004 -11.95 10.18 -31.38
CA HIS A 1004 -12.33 8.77 -31.30
C HIS A 1004 -13.85 8.56 -31.19
N TYR A 1005 -14.63 9.60 -30.83
CA TYR A 1005 -16.09 9.55 -30.87
C TYR A 1005 -16.67 9.79 -32.28
N VAL A 1006 -15.86 10.15 -33.28
CA VAL A 1006 -16.33 10.36 -34.66
C VAL A 1006 -16.26 9.03 -35.40
N THR A 1007 -17.35 8.27 -35.39
CA THR A 1007 -17.39 6.88 -35.84
C THR A 1007 -17.31 6.68 -37.36
N ASN A 1008 -17.58 7.73 -38.13
CA ASN A 1008 -17.51 7.74 -39.60
C ASN A 1008 -16.25 8.45 -40.15
N ALA A 1009 -15.22 8.69 -39.32
CA ALA A 1009 -14.02 9.43 -39.73
C ALA A 1009 -13.27 8.82 -40.94
N ASP A 1010 -13.40 7.51 -41.15
CA ASP A 1010 -12.79 6.83 -42.28
C ASP A 1010 -13.37 7.26 -43.65
N VAL A 1011 -14.65 7.64 -43.70
CA VAL A 1011 -15.30 8.20 -44.90
C VAL A 1011 -14.63 9.52 -45.30
N LEU A 1012 -14.32 10.35 -44.31
CA LEU A 1012 -13.59 11.60 -44.51
C LEU A 1012 -12.17 11.34 -45.01
N ASP A 1013 -11.45 10.39 -44.43
CA ASP A 1013 -10.09 10.05 -44.86
C ASP A 1013 -10.08 9.51 -46.31
N LYS A 1014 -11.01 8.63 -46.69
CA LYS A 1014 -11.19 8.15 -48.07
C LYS A 1014 -11.48 9.30 -49.04
N ALA A 1015 -12.41 10.19 -48.68
CA ALA A 1015 -12.76 11.36 -49.49
C ALA A 1015 -11.56 12.31 -49.67
N HIS A 1016 -10.80 12.54 -48.60
CA HIS A 1016 -9.63 13.41 -48.63
C HIS A 1016 -8.46 12.79 -49.42
N GLN A 1017 -8.26 11.48 -49.35
CA GLN A 1017 -7.29 10.76 -50.19
C GLN A 1017 -7.64 10.88 -51.68
N TYR A 1018 -8.94 10.75 -52.02
CA TYR A 1018 -9.42 10.94 -53.40
C TYR A 1018 -9.05 12.33 -53.94
N VAL A 1019 -9.24 13.40 -53.16
CA VAL A 1019 -8.93 14.77 -53.58
C VAL A 1019 -7.41 15.05 -53.60
N ASN A 1020 -6.66 14.56 -52.61
CA ASN A 1020 -5.20 14.74 -52.53
C ASN A 1020 -4.44 14.11 -53.71
N GLY A 1021 -4.92 12.96 -54.22
CA GLY A 1021 -4.35 12.35 -55.42
C GLY A 1021 -4.44 13.30 -56.62
N ILE A 1022 -5.59 13.97 -56.78
CA ILE A 1022 -5.81 14.96 -57.84
C ILE A 1022 -4.90 16.18 -57.63
N ASP A 1023 -4.83 16.74 -56.42
CA ASP A 1023 -3.94 17.87 -56.10
C ASP A 1023 -2.49 17.58 -56.50
N THR A 1024 -1.99 16.39 -56.15
CA THR A 1024 -0.63 15.95 -56.49
C THR A 1024 -0.39 15.98 -57.99
N PHE A 1025 -1.37 15.57 -58.79
CA PHE A 1025 -1.28 15.61 -60.24
C PHE A 1025 -1.34 17.05 -60.79
N LEU A 1026 -2.26 17.87 -60.28
CA LEU A 1026 -2.41 19.28 -60.69
C LEU A 1026 -1.14 20.08 -60.41
N GLU A 1027 -0.61 19.98 -59.20
CA GLU A 1027 0.61 20.68 -58.76
C GLU A 1027 1.83 20.29 -59.62
N LYS A 1028 2.00 18.99 -59.88
CA LYS A 1028 3.12 18.50 -60.71
C LYS A 1028 2.99 18.97 -62.15
N THR A 1029 1.77 19.03 -62.68
CA THR A 1029 1.50 19.54 -64.03
C THR A 1029 1.78 21.03 -64.13
N GLU A 1030 1.35 21.83 -63.15
CA GLU A 1030 1.63 23.27 -63.09
C GLU A 1030 3.14 23.56 -63.08
N LYS A 1031 3.91 22.78 -62.30
CA LYS A 1031 5.37 22.91 -62.17
C LYS A 1031 6.18 22.55 -63.43
N ILE A 1032 5.55 22.02 -64.49
CA ILE A 1032 6.20 21.78 -65.78
C ILE A 1032 6.70 23.11 -66.38
N GLY A 1033 5.83 24.13 -66.40
CA GLY A 1033 6.11 25.43 -66.99
C GLY A 1033 6.45 25.35 -68.49
N LYS A 1034 7.36 26.22 -68.97
CA LYS A 1034 7.83 26.21 -70.37
C LYS A 1034 8.66 24.95 -70.65
N VAL A 1035 8.25 24.17 -71.65
CA VAL A 1035 8.84 22.87 -72.01
C VAL A 1035 10.17 23.05 -72.74
N ASN A 1036 11.20 22.35 -72.26
CA ASN A 1036 12.49 22.14 -72.90
C ASN A 1036 13.11 20.83 -72.37
N LEU A 1037 14.29 20.44 -72.86
CA LEU A 1037 14.95 19.16 -72.52
C LEU A 1037 15.19 18.99 -71.00
N THR A 1038 15.46 20.07 -70.28
CA THR A 1038 15.67 20.03 -68.81
C THR A 1038 14.41 19.69 -68.02
N LYS A 1039 13.22 19.75 -68.63
CA LYS A 1039 11.94 19.45 -67.99
C LYS A 1039 11.53 17.98 -68.07
N THR A 1040 12.31 17.12 -68.72
CA THR A 1040 12.04 15.68 -68.88
C THR A 1040 11.58 15.03 -67.57
N ALA A 1041 12.37 15.14 -66.49
CA ALA A 1041 12.03 14.54 -65.21
C ALA A 1041 10.74 15.11 -64.57
N LYS A 1042 10.39 16.37 -64.84
CA LYS A 1042 9.14 16.96 -64.30
C LYS A 1042 7.91 16.43 -65.03
N ILE A 1043 8.00 16.31 -66.37
CA ILE A 1043 6.94 15.75 -67.21
C ILE A 1043 6.70 14.28 -66.84
N GLU A 1044 7.77 13.49 -66.66
CA GLU A 1044 7.66 12.10 -66.22
C GLU A 1044 7.04 11.97 -64.82
N ARG A 1045 7.37 12.86 -63.87
CA ARG A 1045 6.72 12.87 -62.54
C ARG A 1045 5.23 13.21 -62.61
N ALA A 1046 4.84 14.15 -63.48
CA ALA A 1046 3.44 14.50 -63.69
C ALA A 1046 2.67 13.33 -64.34
N ARG A 1047 3.27 12.66 -65.32
CA ARG A 1047 2.74 11.42 -65.93
C ARG A 1047 2.54 10.32 -64.89
N LYS A 1048 3.56 10.01 -64.09
CA LYS A 1048 3.43 9.02 -63.00
C LYS A 1048 2.32 9.37 -62.01
N ALA A 1049 2.14 10.66 -61.69
CA ALA A 1049 1.06 11.09 -60.81
C ALA A 1049 -0.32 10.91 -61.45
N TYR A 1050 -0.47 11.17 -62.75
CA TYR A 1050 -1.70 10.89 -63.50
C TYR A 1050 -2.02 9.40 -63.56
N ASP A 1051 -1.01 8.57 -63.83
CA ASP A 1051 -1.19 7.11 -63.98
C ASP A 1051 -1.60 6.46 -62.65
N PHE A 1052 -1.27 7.08 -61.51
CA PHE A 1052 -1.68 6.66 -60.17
C PHE A 1052 -3.15 7.02 -59.84
N LEU A 1053 -3.79 7.88 -60.62
CA LEU A 1053 -5.20 8.22 -60.45
C LEU A 1053 -6.09 7.04 -60.88
N ASN A 1054 -7.20 6.84 -60.16
CA ASN A 1054 -8.23 5.89 -60.56
C ASN A 1054 -9.13 6.45 -61.68
N GLU A 1055 -9.96 5.59 -62.26
CA GLU A 1055 -10.82 5.95 -63.40
C GLU A 1055 -11.87 7.04 -63.09
N GLN A 1056 -12.32 7.15 -61.84
CA GLN A 1056 -13.24 8.20 -61.43
C GLN A 1056 -12.52 9.56 -61.32
N GLN A 1057 -11.34 9.59 -60.69
CA GLN A 1057 -10.49 10.78 -60.60
C GLN A 1057 -10.10 11.28 -61.99
N LYS A 1058 -9.74 10.38 -62.91
CA LYS A 1058 -9.42 10.75 -64.30
C LYS A 1058 -10.58 11.45 -65.01
N LYS A 1059 -11.83 11.16 -64.67
CA LYS A 1059 -13.02 11.80 -65.28
C LYS A 1059 -13.31 13.20 -64.74
N GLU A 1060 -12.67 13.63 -63.66
CA GLU A 1060 -12.86 14.96 -63.09
C GLU A 1060 -12.39 16.06 -64.06
N ASP A 1061 -13.18 17.13 -64.19
CA ASP A 1061 -12.92 18.23 -65.14
C ASP A 1061 -11.53 18.87 -64.94
N ALA A 1062 -11.11 19.03 -63.68
CA ALA A 1062 -9.80 19.60 -63.36
C ALA A 1062 -8.65 18.70 -63.85
N VAL A 1063 -8.80 17.39 -63.70
CA VAL A 1063 -7.83 16.39 -64.15
C VAL A 1063 -7.78 16.36 -65.67
N GLN A 1064 -8.92 16.35 -66.35
CA GLN A 1064 -8.98 16.39 -67.82
C GLN A 1064 -8.27 17.62 -68.39
N LYS A 1065 -8.47 18.81 -67.79
CA LYS A 1065 -7.78 20.04 -68.20
C LYS A 1065 -6.26 19.96 -68.00
N ALA A 1066 -5.81 19.49 -66.83
CA ALA A 1066 -4.38 19.31 -66.57
C ALA A 1066 -3.75 18.22 -67.46
N PHE A 1067 -4.49 17.15 -67.75
CA PHE A 1067 -4.05 16.09 -68.64
C PHE A 1067 -3.80 16.58 -70.07
N GLN A 1068 -4.63 17.51 -70.57
CA GLN A 1068 -4.38 18.16 -71.85
C GLN A 1068 -3.08 18.99 -71.84
N ILE A 1069 -2.75 19.64 -70.73
CA ILE A 1069 -1.48 20.37 -70.56
C ILE A 1069 -0.31 19.39 -70.55
N LEU A 1070 -0.40 18.31 -69.77
CA LEU A 1070 0.62 17.26 -69.73
C LEU A 1070 0.84 16.63 -71.12
N SER A 1071 -0.22 16.27 -71.83
CA SER A 1071 -0.15 15.66 -73.16
C SER A 1071 0.54 16.59 -74.17
N LYS A 1072 0.17 17.88 -74.17
CA LYS A 1072 0.86 18.89 -74.99
C LYS A 1072 2.33 19.03 -74.61
N ALA A 1073 2.65 18.96 -73.32
CA ALA A 1073 4.03 19.05 -72.85
C ALA A 1073 4.87 17.83 -73.26
N GLU A 1074 4.29 16.63 -73.24
CA GLU A 1074 4.94 15.40 -73.72
C GLU A 1074 5.20 15.45 -75.23
N THR A 1075 4.22 15.91 -76.03
CA THR A 1075 4.41 16.12 -77.47
C THR A 1075 5.54 17.12 -77.73
N LYS A 1076 5.52 18.28 -77.06
CA LYS A 1076 6.60 19.28 -77.19
C LYS A 1076 7.96 18.77 -76.73
N LEU A 1077 8.01 17.94 -75.69
CA LEU A 1077 9.26 17.33 -75.24
C LEU A 1077 9.79 16.34 -76.27
N LYS A 1078 8.91 15.54 -76.88
CA LYS A 1078 9.27 14.63 -77.98
C LYS A 1078 9.83 15.43 -79.16
N ASP A 1079 9.17 16.50 -79.56
CA ASP A 1079 9.65 17.39 -80.62
C ASP A 1079 11.01 18.02 -80.28
N ALA A 1080 11.17 18.50 -79.04
CA ALA A 1080 12.44 19.06 -78.58
C ALA A 1080 13.57 18.01 -78.59
N LYS A 1081 13.30 16.76 -78.21
CA LYS A 1081 14.28 15.65 -78.28
C LYS A 1081 14.68 15.32 -79.73
N THR A 1082 13.71 15.29 -80.65
CA THR A 1082 14.00 15.07 -82.07
C THR A 1082 14.86 16.20 -82.64
N ALA A 1083 14.53 17.45 -82.32
CA ALA A 1083 15.29 18.61 -82.76
C ALA A 1083 16.71 18.67 -82.14
N ASP A 1084 16.89 18.19 -80.90
CA ASP A 1084 18.19 18.14 -80.23
C ASP A 1084 19.19 17.27 -81.00
N ASN A 1085 18.75 16.18 -81.63
CA ASN A 1085 19.63 15.38 -82.49
C ASN A 1085 20.24 16.23 -83.62
N VAL A 1086 19.45 17.12 -84.23
CA VAL A 1086 19.95 18.04 -85.26
C VAL A 1086 20.82 19.13 -84.65
N VAL A 1087 20.47 19.67 -83.47
CA VAL A 1087 21.33 20.62 -82.74
C VAL A 1087 22.71 20.03 -82.46
N GLN A 1088 22.77 18.78 -81.99
CA GLN A 1088 24.04 18.08 -81.75
C GLN A 1088 24.78 17.77 -83.06
N ALA A 1089 24.06 17.38 -84.13
CA ALA A 1089 24.68 17.14 -85.43
C ALA A 1089 25.32 18.40 -86.00
N ILE A 1090 24.64 19.56 -85.95
CA ILE A 1090 25.22 20.86 -86.32
C ILE A 1090 26.44 21.19 -85.47
N LYS A 1091 26.43 20.87 -84.17
CA LYS A 1091 27.57 21.08 -83.28
C LYS A 1091 28.76 20.17 -83.63
N ALA A 1092 28.48 18.94 -84.09
CA ALA A 1092 29.50 17.95 -84.42
C ALA A 1092 30.28 18.28 -85.70
N LEU A 1093 29.75 19.12 -86.58
CA LEU A 1093 30.44 19.63 -87.77
C LEU A 1093 31.72 20.44 -87.45
N GLY A 1094 31.93 20.84 -86.19
CA GLY A 1094 33.11 21.57 -85.75
C GLY A 1094 33.09 23.05 -86.15
N GLU A 1095 34.24 23.74 -86.03
CA GLU A 1095 34.38 25.16 -86.44
C GLU A 1095 35.15 25.33 -87.75
N ILE A 1096 35.90 24.30 -88.18
CA ILE A 1096 36.75 24.33 -89.36
C ILE A 1096 35.98 23.66 -90.52
N VAL A 1097 35.71 24.43 -91.57
CA VAL A 1097 35.09 23.92 -92.81
C VAL A 1097 36.20 23.55 -93.79
N THR A 1098 36.12 22.36 -94.38
CA THR A 1098 37.03 21.87 -95.43
C THR A 1098 36.20 21.34 -96.61
N LEU A 1099 36.83 21.07 -97.76
CA LEU A 1099 36.09 20.48 -98.91
C LEU A 1099 35.51 19.10 -98.57
N ASP A 1100 36.21 18.29 -97.77
CA ASP A 1100 35.72 16.98 -97.31
C ASP A 1100 34.51 17.09 -96.36
N SER A 1101 34.16 18.29 -95.88
CA SER A 1101 33.02 18.53 -95.00
C SER A 1101 31.67 18.57 -95.74
N GLU A 1102 31.66 18.50 -97.08
CA GLU A 1102 30.47 18.63 -97.92
C GLU A 1102 29.37 17.63 -97.57
N GLU A 1103 29.70 16.33 -97.55
CA GLU A 1103 28.72 15.26 -97.30
C GLU A 1103 28.10 15.39 -95.89
N ASP A 1104 28.91 15.75 -94.89
CA ASP A 1104 28.45 15.96 -93.52
C ASP A 1104 27.52 17.19 -93.40
N ILE A 1105 27.88 18.32 -94.03
CA ILE A 1105 27.07 19.55 -94.02
C ILE A 1105 25.72 19.32 -94.73
N GLU A 1106 25.73 18.66 -95.89
CA GLU A 1106 24.51 18.32 -96.63
C GLU A 1106 23.62 17.36 -95.86
N SER A 1107 24.20 16.34 -95.22
CA SER A 1107 23.48 15.39 -94.37
C SER A 1107 22.80 16.09 -93.19
N VAL A 1108 23.50 17.01 -92.52
CA VAL A 1108 22.92 17.80 -91.42
C VAL A 1108 21.82 18.75 -91.91
N ARG A 1109 21.97 19.36 -93.09
CA ARG A 1109 20.91 20.17 -93.73
C ARG A 1109 19.69 19.33 -94.06
N ALA A 1110 19.86 18.15 -94.66
CA ALA A 1110 18.77 17.24 -94.95
C ALA A 1110 18.05 16.79 -93.66
N ALA A 1111 18.80 16.49 -92.60
CA ALA A 1111 18.25 16.17 -91.29
C ALA A 1111 17.43 17.34 -90.71
N TYR A 1112 17.91 18.59 -90.82
CA TYR A 1112 17.15 19.77 -90.43
C TYR A 1112 15.87 19.96 -91.26
N GLU A 1113 15.93 19.77 -92.57
CA GLU A 1113 14.75 19.92 -93.44
C GLU A 1113 13.70 18.82 -93.23
N SER A 1114 14.13 17.64 -92.78
CA SER A 1114 13.22 16.55 -92.39
C SER A 1114 12.42 16.85 -91.11
N LEU A 1115 12.86 17.82 -90.30
CA LEU A 1115 12.12 18.26 -89.12
C LEU A 1115 10.84 18.97 -89.52
N THR A 1116 9.77 18.73 -88.77
CA THR A 1116 8.53 19.51 -88.91
C THR A 1116 8.75 20.96 -88.48
N ASP A 1117 7.91 21.88 -88.95
CA ASP A 1117 8.00 23.30 -88.56
C ASP A 1117 8.00 23.51 -87.04
N SER A 1118 7.23 22.72 -86.30
CA SER A 1118 7.22 22.72 -84.82
C SER A 1118 8.58 22.33 -84.24
N GLN A 1119 9.21 21.27 -84.76
CA GLN A 1119 10.52 20.78 -84.32
C GLN A 1119 11.63 21.76 -84.67
N LYS A 1120 11.59 22.38 -85.86
CA LYS A 1120 12.56 23.39 -86.29
C LYS A 1120 12.67 24.56 -85.29
N THR A 1121 11.57 24.94 -84.61
CA THR A 1121 11.60 26.00 -83.58
C THR A 1121 12.49 25.69 -82.37
N PHE A 1122 12.87 24.43 -82.16
CA PHE A 1122 13.78 24.01 -81.08
C PHE A 1122 15.26 23.95 -81.53
N VAL A 1123 15.56 24.09 -82.81
CA VAL A 1123 16.93 24.12 -83.33
C VAL A 1123 17.49 25.54 -83.19
N THR A 1124 18.35 25.74 -82.19
CA THR A 1124 18.81 27.08 -81.79
C THR A 1124 20.10 27.54 -82.46
N ASN A 1125 20.81 26.63 -83.13
CA ASN A 1125 22.12 26.86 -83.74
C ASN A 1125 22.09 26.74 -85.27
N ILE A 1126 20.93 26.92 -85.90
CA ILE A 1126 20.77 26.82 -87.36
C ILE A 1126 21.65 27.83 -88.12
N ASP A 1127 21.92 28.99 -87.53
CA ASP A 1127 22.81 29.99 -88.11
C ASP A 1127 24.24 29.47 -88.29
N LYS A 1128 24.71 28.58 -87.41
CA LYS A 1128 26.04 27.93 -87.57
C LYS A 1128 26.09 27.01 -88.77
N LEU A 1129 25.02 26.26 -89.03
CA LEU A 1129 24.94 25.42 -90.23
C LEU A 1129 25.01 26.30 -91.49
N LYS A 1130 24.31 27.44 -91.48
CA LYS A 1130 24.34 28.39 -92.59
C LYS A 1130 25.74 29.00 -92.80
N GLU A 1131 26.43 29.39 -91.73
CA GLU A 1131 27.82 29.87 -91.80
C GLU A 1131 28.76 28.81 -92.41
N GLN A 1132 28.56 27.53 -92.06
CA GLN A 1132 29.35 26.45 -92.62
C GLN A 1132 29.08 26.20 -94.11
N GLU A 1133 27.82 26.25 -94.54
CA GLU A 1133 27.44 26.15 -95.96
C GLU A 1133 28.03 27.29 -96.79
N ASP A 1134 27.94 28.53 -96.28
CA ASP A 1134 28.54 29.70 -96.93
C ASP A 1134 30.08 29.58 -96.98
N GLY A 1135 30.70 29.00 -95.95
CA GLY A 1135 32.13 28.69 -95.89
C GLY A 1135 32.55 27.64 -96.92
N LEU A 1136 31.80 26.53 -97.02
CA LEU A 1136 32.04 25.45 -97.98
C LEU A 1136 31.93 25.96 -99.42
N LYS A 1137 30.89 26.74 -99.72
CA LYS A 1137 30.68 27.33 -101.04
C LYS A 1137 31.84 28.25 -101.46
N LYS A 1138 32.42 29.00 -100.53
CA LYS A 1138 33.63 29.81 -100.79
C LYS A 1138 34.85 28.94 -101.09
N LEU A 1139 35.05 27.85 -100.35
CA LEU A 1139 36.16 26.92 -100.58
C LEU A 1139 36.03 26.19 -101.92
N GLN A 1140 34.82 25.74 -102.28
CA GLN A 1140 34.53 25.15 -103.59
C GLN A 1140 34.82 26.13 -104.72
N GLN A 1141 34.38 27.39 -104.58
CA GLN A 1141 34.67 28.43 -105.56
C GLN A 1141 36.18 28.70 -105.69
N GLN A 1142 36.93 28.67 -104.58
CA GLN A 1142 38.38 28.82 -104.60
C GLN A 1142 39.06 27.66 -105.33
N GLU A 1143 38.62 26.41 -105.16
CA GLU A 1143 39.20 25.26 -105.86
C GLU A 1143 38.83 25.29 -107.36
N GLU A 1144 37.60 25.64 -107.74
CA GLU A 1144 37.22 25.86 -109.14
C GLU A 1144 38.08 26.96 -109.80
N ASN A 1145 38.29 28.07 -109.10
CA ASN A 1145 39.15 29.17 -109.56
C ASN A 1145 40.58 28.69 -109.78
N LYS A 1146 41.10 27.87 -108.86
CA LYS A 1146 42.44 27.29 -108.94
C LYS A 1146 42.55 26.28 -110.08
N GLU A 1147 41.55 25.43 -110.32
CA GLU A 1147 41.55 24.49 -111.43
C GLU A 1147 41.43 25.20 -112.79
N ALA A 1148 40.57 26.22 -112.88
CA ALA A 1148 40.45 27.06 -114.08
C ALA A 1148 41.76 27.81 -114.36
N ALA A 1149 42.40 28.39 -113.34
CA ALA A 1149 43.71 29.02 -113.46
C ALA A 1149 44.81 28.02 -113.85
N HIS A 1150 44.77 26.79 -113.35
CA HIS A 1150 45.71 25.74 -113.73
C HIS A 1150 45.57 25.36 -115.21
N LYS A 1151 44.34 25.17 -115.72
CA LYS A 1151 44.09 24.90 -117.15
C LYS A 1151 44.64 25.99 -118.06
N VAL A 1152 44.48 27.25 -117.66
CA VAL A 1152 45.08 28.38 -118.39
C VAL A 1152 46.59 28.36 -118.28
N SER A 1153 47.14 28.09 -117.09
CA SER A 1153 48.59 27.96 -116.90
C SER A 1153 49.18 26.85 -117.77
N ASP A 1154 48.54 25.68 -117.87
CA ASP A 1154 48.95 24.57 -118.74
C ASP A 1154 48.95 24.95 -120.22
N LEU A 1155 47.93 25.70 -120.67
CA LEU A 1155 47.85 26.21 -122.05
C LEU A 1155 48.97 27.22 -122.32
N ILE A 1156 49.31 28.06 -121.35
CA ILE A 1156 50.42 29.01 -121.45
C ILE A 1156 51.76 28.26 -121.51
N ASP A 1157 51.98 27.27 -120.66
CA ASP A 1157 53.21 26.46 -120.66
C ASP A 1157 53.38 25.68 -121.98
N LYS A 1158 52.26 25.21 -122.57
CA LYS A 1158 52.25 24.48 -123.84
C LYS A 1158 52.70 25.34 -125.05
N ILE A 1159 52.66 26.67 -124.95
CA ILE A 1159 53.17 27.57 -126.01
C ILE A 1159 54.65 27.27 -126.31
N GLY A 1160 55.44 26.97 -125.27
CA GLY A 1160 56.86 26.70 -125.39
C GLY A 1160 57.63 27.82 -126.11
N ARG A 1161 58.56 27.47 -127.01
CA ARG A 1161 59.30 28.46 -127.81
C ARG A 1161 58.40 29.02 -128.91
N VAL A 1162 58.09 30.31 -128.82
CA VAL A 1162 57.26 31.03 -129.81
C VAL A 1162 57.91 31.02 -131.19
N THR A 1163 57.20 30.48 -132.18
CA THR A 1163 57.59 30.43 -133.62
C THR A 1163 56.50 31.04 -134.51
N ALA A 1164 56.71 31.08 -135.83
CA ALA A 1164 55.72 31.56 -136.80
C ALA A 1164 54.38 30.77 -136.78
N ASN A 1165 54.36 29.55 -136.23
CA ASN A 1165 53.14 28.73 -136.15
C ASN A 1165 52.43 28.81 -134.79
N SER A 1166 52.98 29.51 -133.80
CA SER A 1166 52.44 29.57 -132.42
C SER A 1166 51.18 30.46 -132.27
N ALA A 1167 50.62 30.96 -133.38
CA ALA A 1167 49.50 31.91 -133.39
C ALA A 1167 48.24 31.34 -132.71
N ASP A 1168 47.92 30.09 -133.03
CA ASP A 1168 46.72 29.44 -132.50
C ASP A 1168 46.89 29.06 -131.02
N ASP A 1169 48.08 28.62 -130.61
CA ASP A 1169 48.37 28.29 -129.21
C ASP A 1169 48.33 29.55 -128.32
N LEU A 1170 48.93 30.67 -128.77
CA LEU A 1170 48.85 31.96 -128.06
C LEU A 1170 47.41 32.48 -127.97
N ARG A 1171 46.65 32.39 -129.06
CA ARG A 1171 45.24 32.80 -129.09
C ARG A 1171 44.38 31.93 -128.18
N GLN A 1172 44.61 30.61 -128.14
CA GLN A 1172 43.90 29.70 -127.24
C GLN A 1172 44.20 30.00 -125.77
N ALA A 1173 45.48 30.19 -125.41
CA ALA A 1173 45.88 30.55 -124.05
C ALA A 1173 45.30 31.91 -123.60
N ARG A 1174 45.31 32.92 -124.48
CA ARG A 1174 44.68 34.24 -124.24
C ARG A 1174 43.18 34.14 -124.08
N THR A 1175 42.50 33.45 -125.00
CA THR A 1175 41.05 33.26 -124.92
C THR A 1175 40.66 32.53 -123.64
N ALA A 1176 41.43 31.52 -123.22
CA ALA A 1176 41.20 30.79 -121.98
C ALA A 1176 41.46 31.67 -120.74
N TYR A 1177 42.49 32.51 -120.74
CA TYR A 1177 42.75 33.47 -119.65
C TYR A 1177 41.64 34.52 -119.52
N ASP A 1178 41.20 35.10 -120.64
CA ASP A 1178 40.17 36.14 -120.64
C ASP A 1178 38.80 35.59 -120.20
N ALA A 1179 38.53 34.32 -120.50
CA ALA A 1179 37.33 33.59 -120.10
C ALA A 1179 37.27 33.20 -118.61
N LEU A 1180 38.35 33.41 -117.84
CA LEU A 1180 38.30 33.26 -116.38
C LEU A 1180 37.31 34.30 -115.81
N GLU A 1181 36.22 33.82 -115.23
CA GLU A 1181 35.05 34.64 -114.91
C GLU A 1181 35.29 35.63 -113.74
N ASN A 1182 36.31 35.41 -112.91
CA ASN A 1182 36.63 36.29 -111.80
C ASN A 1182 38.12 36.65 -111.69
N ASP A 1183 38.38 37.81 -111.07
CA ASP A 1183 39.72 38.38 -110.92
C ASP A 1183 40.64 37.54 -110.02
N GLU A 1184 40.08 36.72 -109.13
CA GLU A 1184 40.85 35.87 -108.22
C GLU A 1184 41.49 34.69 -108.98
N ALA A 1185 40.73 34.02 -109.86
CA ALA A 1185 41.25 33.00 -110.77
C ALA A 1185 42.31 33.57 -111.73
N LYS A 1186 42.10 34.78 -112.27
CA LYS A 1186 43.08 35.46 -113.14
C LYS A 1186 44.41 35.74 -112.44
N ARG A 1187 44.39 36.06 -111.13
CA ARG A 1187 45.60 36.26 -110.31
C ARG A 1187 46.32 34.95 -109.97
N MET A 1188 45.63 33.81 -110.00
CA MET A 1188 46.22 32.49 -109.72
C MET A 1188 47.02 31.92 -110.91
N VAL A 1189 46.90 32.48 -112.13
CA VAL A 1189 47.70 32.11 -113.30
C VAL A 1189 49.11 32.70 -113.19
N SER A 1190 49.99 32.00 -112.48
CA SER A 1190 51.32 32.51 -112.12
C SER A 1190 52.27 32.76 -113.31
N ASN A 1191 52.06 32.05 -114.43
CA ASN A 1191 52.86 32.15 -115.65
C ASN A 1191 52.27 33.11 -116.69
N TYR A 1192 51.27 33.92 -116.34
CA TYR A 1192 50.62 34.88 -117.24
C TYR A 1192 51.59 35.80 -118.01
N ILE A 1193 52.71 36.21 -117.38
CA ILE A 1193 53.76 37.01 -118.04
C ILE A 1193 54.33 36.31 -119.29
N GLN A 1194 54.42 34.98 -119.28
CA GLN A 1194 54.92 34.20 -120.43
C GLN A 1194 53.98 34.28 -121.63
N LEU A 1195 52.67 34.39 -121.39
CA LEU A 1195 51.68 34.65 -122.45
C LEU A 1195 51.88 36.03 -123.06
N GLU A 1196 52.00 37.08 -122.23
CA GLU A 1196 52.24 38.44 -122.72
C GLU A 1196 53.56 38.59 -123.49
N ASP A 1197 54.63 37.98 -122.99
CA ASP A 1197 55.93 37.99 -123.66
C ASP A 1197 55.90 37.14 -124.94
N GLY A 1198 55.21 36.01 -124.92
CA GLY A 1198 54.97 35.18 -126.10
C GLY A 1198 54.23 35.92 -127.21
N GLU A 1199 53.20 36.70 -126.86
CA GLU A 1199 52.46 37.54 -127.82
C GLU A 1199 53.35 38.66 -128.40
N LYS A 1200 54.17 39.33 -127.58
CA LYS A 1200 55.12 40.37 -128.05
C LYS A 1200 56.18 39.79 -128.99
N ILE A 1201 56.72 38.61 -128.67
CA ILE A 1201 57.70 37.90 -129.51
C ILE A 1201 57.04 37.52 -130.85
N TYR A 1202 55.83 36.97 -130.82
CA TYR A 1202 55.09 36.59 -132.03
C TYR A 1202 54.77 37.82 -132.90
N ALA A 1203 54.35 38.94 -132.32
CA ALA A 1203 54.11 40.19 -133.05
C ALA A 1203 55.38 40.71 -133.75
N ASN A 1204 56.55 40.63 -133.09
CA ASN A 1204 57.84 40.98 -133.69
C ASN A 1204 58.27 40.00 -134.80
N LEU A 1205 58.04 38.70 -134.63
CA LEU A 1205 58.29 37.69 -135.67
C LEU A 1205 57.40 37.93 -136.90
N SER A 1206 56.12 38.26 -136.69
CA SER A 1206 55.15 38.55 -137.75
C SER A 1206 55.49 39.83 -138.52
N MET A 1207 55.95 40.89 -137.82
CA MET A 1207 56.47 42.12 -138.45
C MET A 1207 57.72 41.86 -139.29
N ARG A 1208 58.66 41.02 -138.82
CA ARG A 1208 59.87 40.66 -139.60
C ARG A 1208 59.57 39.83 -140.85
N ILE A 1209 58.58 38.94 -140.81
CA ILE A 1209 58.14 38.16 -141.98
C ILE A 1209 57.43 39.06 -143.00
N SER A 1210 56.66 40.06 -142.55
CA SER A 1210 56.02 41.04 -143.43
C SER A 1210 57.00 42.03 -144.10
N TYR A 1211 58.17 42.30 -143.51
CA TYR A 1211 59.19 43.21 -144.06
C TYR A 1211 60.17 42.53 -145.04
N MET A 1212 60.21 41.19 -145.09
CA MET A 1212 60.98 40.43 -146.09
C MET A 1212 60.18 40.09 -147.36
N MET A 1213 58.88 40.39 -147.40
CA MET A 1213 57.99 40.15 -148.56
C MET A 1213 57.56 41.44 -149.29
N SER A 1214 58.19 42.58 -149.00
CA SER A 1214 58.12 43.85 -149.75
C SER A 1214 59.51 44.21 -150.27
#